data_AF-A0A839PZ02-F1
#
_entry.id   AF-A0A839PZ02-F1
#
_cell.length_a   1.000
_cell.length_b   1.000
_cell.length_c   1.000
_cell.angle_alpha   90.00
_cell.angle_beta   90.00
_cell.angle_gamma   90.00
#
_symmetry.space_group_name_H-M   'P 1'
#
loop_
_entity.id
_entity.type
_entity.pdbx_description
1 polymer ?
#
loop_
_entity_poly.entity_id
_entity_poly.type
_entity_poly.pdbx_seq_one_letter_code
_entity_poly.pdbx_strand_id
1 'polypeptide(L)'
;MPIAILEEHNDLADSVRAFVQRVAPSDVLHEALETPVPNPPPYWKSAAEQGLQGVHLAESVGGQGFGVLELAIVAAEFGYGAVPGPFVPSAIASLLISAHDPEAEVLSGLASGEVIGAYAIDSGLTATRHGDGLVIRGEVRAVPAAAQASVLVLPVAIESGEEWVVFDADQLEIEPVASVDPLRPIAHVRVNAVEVGDDRVLGTVSRGLARALITTVLAAEAIGVARWATDTASEYAKIREQFGRPIGQFQAIKHKCAGMIAETERATAAVWDAARSIDEHRANPEGDSRFEFAAAVAATLAPVAAQHCAQDCIQVHGGIGFTWEHDTNVYYRRAIVLAACFGRAADHPQQVVDTATSTGMRSIDIDLDPDTEKLREEIRAEVAALKAIPKEERFTAIAEGGWVQPHLPKPWGRAASPIEQIIIAQEFSSGRVRRPQMGIAAWIIPSIVAYGTDEQQQQFLPPTFRGEMIWCQLFSEPGAGSDLASLTTKATKVEGGWRITGQKIWTTGAQYSAWGALLARTDPSAPKHQGITYFLLDMKAEGVEVKPLRELTGNAMFNTVFIDDVFVPDNMVLGEVDRGWEVSRNTLTNERVSIGSSEPPFLASLDQFVEFVRDGHFDQIEQHEAGRLIAEGHAAKLLNMRSTLLTLAGGDPMPAAAISKLLSMKTGQGYAEFGVSSFGTEAAIGDQNELSGKWAEYLLAGRATTIYGGTSEVQLNIIAERLLGLPRDP
;
A
#
# COMPACT_ATOMS: atom_id res chain seq x y z
N MET A 1 -9.04 3.86 -4.24
CA MET A 1 -9.80 3.38 -3.07
C MET A 1 -9.67 4.42 -1.95
N PRO A 2 -10.75 4.70 -1.20
CA PRO A 2 -10.71 5.65 -0.09
C PRO A 2 -9.92 5.11 1.11
N ILE A 3 -9.59 5.97 2.08
CA ILE A 3 -9.06 5.53 3.40
C ILE A 3 -10.05 4.58 4.07
N ALA A 4 -11.35 4.81 3.87
CA ALA A 4 -12.43 3.98 4.39
C ALA A 4 -12.28 2.50 4.00
N ILE A 5 -12.59 1.63 4.96
CA ILE A 5 -12.55 0.16 4.81
C ILE A 5 -13.83 -0.43 5.40
N LEU A 6 -14.17 -0.08 6.65
CA LEU A 6 -15.37 -0.52 7.34
C LEU A 6 -16.63 0.14 6.76
N GLU A 7 -17.79 -0.48 6.95
CA GLU A 7 -19.09 0.03 6.45
C GLU A 7 -19.35 1.47 6.92
N GLU A 8 -19.22 1.73 8.22
CA GLU A 8 -19.41 3.07 8.82
C GLU A 8 -18.44 4.11 8.24
N HIS A 9 -17.19 3.72 7.96
CA HIS A 9 -16.21 4.60 7.32
C HIS A 9 -16.59 4.91 5.87
N ASN A 10 -17.18 3.94 5.16
CA ASN A 10 -17.64 4.16 3.79
C ASN A 10 -18.87 5.07 3.77
N ASP A 11 -19.80 4.90 4.71
CA ASP A 11 -20.97 5.77 4.86
C ASP A 11 -20.54 7.22 5.15
N LEU A 12 -19.55 7.42 6.03
CA LEU A 12 -18.95 8.73 6.27
C LEU A 12 -18.33 9.30 4.98
N ALA A 13 -17.50 8.52 4.29
CA ALA A 13 -16.85 8.96 3.06
C ALA A 13 -17.85 9.36 1.97
N ASP A 14 -18.92 8.59 1.79
CA ASP A 14 -19.96 8.85 0.80
C ASP A 14 -20.80 10.07 1.15
N SER A 15 -21.14 10.26 2.44
CA SER A 15 -21.81 11.46 2.94
C SER A 15 -20.96 12.72 2.68
N VAL A 16 -19.67 12.69 3.02
CA VAL A 16 -18.75 13.81 2.80
C VAL A 16 -18.55 14.05 1.31
N ARG A 17 -18.43 13.02 0.48
CA ARG A 17 -18.30 13.16 -0.98
C ARG A 17 -19.52 13.86 -1.58
N ALA A 18 -20.72 13.49 -1.17
CA ALA A 18 -21.95 14.13 -1.61
C ALA A 18 -22.02 15.61 -1.17
N PHE A 19 -21.55 15.91 0.05
CA PHE A 19 -21.40 17.29 0.52
C PHE A 19 -20.41 18.08 -0.36
N VAL A 20 -19.21 17.54 -0.57
CA VAL A 20 -18.11 18.16 -1.34
C VAL A 20 -18.54 18.46 -2.77
N GLN A 21 -19.18 17.50 -3.45
CA GLN A 21 -19.68 17.69 -4.83
C GLN A 21 -20.67 18.85 -4.96
N ARG A 22 -21.44 19.13 -3.90
CA ARG A 22 -22.41 20.23 -3.88
C ARG A 22 -21.76 21.58 -3.62
N VAL A 23 -20.69 21.62 -2.81
CA VAL A 23 -20.11 22.88 -2.32
C VAL A 23 -18.85 23.32 -3.07
N ALA A 24 -18.19 22.39 -3.76
CA ALA A 24 -17.00 22.65 -4.57
C ALA A 24 -17.12 22.07 -6.00
N PRO A 25 -18.23 22.32 -6.73
CA PRO A 25 -18.28 22.01 -8.15
C PRO A 25 -17.27 22.86 -8.94
N SER A 26 -16.94 22.43 -10.16
CA SER A 26 -15.91 23.06 -11.01
C SER A 26 -16.10 24.58 -11.15
N ASP A 27 -17.33 25.06 -11.39
CA ASP A 27 -17.62 26.50 -11.50
C ASP A 27 -17.26 27.29 -10.23
N VAL A 28 -17.49 26.73 -9.04
CA VAL A 28 -17.07 27.33 -7.77
C VAL A 28 -15.54 27.36 -7.64
N LEU A 29 -14.86 26.29 -8.06
CA LEU A 29 -13.39 26.24 -8.04
C LEU A 29 -12.79 27.31 -8.96
N HIS A 30 -13.33 27.47 -10.17
CA HIS A 30 -12.87 28.47 -11.14
C HIS A 30 -13.24 29.90 -10.73
N GLU A 31 -14.39 30.13 -10.12
CA GLU A 31 -14.71 31.45 -9.52
C GLU A 31 -13.69 31.80 -8.42
N ALA A 32 -13.34 30.83 -7.58
CA ALA A 32 -12.36 31.01 -6.50
C ALA A 32 -10.91 31.22 -6.99
N LEU A 33 -10.59 30.89 -8.25
CA LEU A 33 -9.31 31.25 -8.87
C LEU A 33 -9.21 32.76 -9.16
N GLU A 34 -10.33 33.39 -9.50
CA GLU A 34 -10.40 34.79 -9.90
C GLU A 34 -10.76 35.72 -8.72
N THR A 35 -11.60 35.22 -7.81
CA THR A 35 -12.14 35.99 -6.69
C THR A 35 -11.86 35.29 -5.37
N PRO A 36 -11.29 35.97 -4.37
CA PRO A 36 -11.06 35.39 -3.05
C PRO A 36 -12.34 34.84 -2.44
N VAL A 37 -12.25 33.63 -1.88
CA VAL A 37 -13.35 32.96 -1.17
C VAL A 37 -13.81 33.84 0.00
N PRO A 38 -15.13 34.03 0.21
CA PRO A 38 -15.64 34.74 1.39
C PRO A 38 -15.12 34.15 2.71
N ASN A 39 -15.07 34.98 3.76
CA ASN A 39 -14.74 34.53 5.11
C ASN A 39 -15.91 34.80 6.07
N PRO A 40 -16.54 33.77 6.66
CA PRO A 40 -16.32 32.34 6.41
C PRO A 40 -16.75 31.90 5.00
N PRO A 41 -16.23 30.77 4.46
CA PRO A 41 -16.69 30.25 3.17
C PRO A 41 -18.19 29.90 3.17
N PRO A 42 -18.87 29.94 2.00
CA PRO A 42 -20.32 29.67 1.94
C PRO A 42 -20.76 28.32 2.53
N TYR A 43 -19.90 27.29 2.42
CA TYR A 43 -20.20 25.95 2.94
C TYR A 43 -19.98 25.81 4.45
N TRP A 44 -19.27 26.75 5.08
CA TRP A 44 -18.70 26.60 6.42
C TRP A 44 -19.74 26.21 7.46
N LYS A 45 -20.86 26.95 7.51
CA LYS A 45 -21.96 26.67 8.41
C LYS A 45 -22.58 25.29 8.17
N SER A 46 -22.81 24.93 6.91
CA SER A 46 -23.40 23.64 6.57
C SER A 46 -22.49 22.44 6.87
N ALA A 47 -21.17 22.61 6.79
CA ALA A 47 -20.22 21.60 7.24
C ALA A 47 -20.30 21.43 8.77
N ALA A 48 -20.45 22.53 9.52
CA ALA A 48 -20.53 22.48 10.99
C ALA A 48 -21.85 21.86 11.46
N GLU A 49 -22.96 22.19 10.79
CA GLU A 49 -24.27 21.54 11.01
C GLU A 49 -24.24 20.03 10.71
N GLN A 50 -23.32 19.56 9.86
CA GLN A 50 -23.06 18.14 9.61
C GLN A 50 -22.03 17.51 10.57
N GLY A 51 -21.48 18.29 11.50
CA GLY A 51 -20.49 17.82 12.48
C GLY A 51 -19.07 17.63 11.93
N LEU A 52 -18.78 18.08 10.71
CA LEU A 52 -17.51 17.78 10.04
C LEU A 52 -16.31 18.47 10.70
N GLN A 53 -16.47 19.70 11.20
CA GLN A 53 -15.42 20.47 11.88
C GLN A 53 -15.00 19.87 13.22
N GLY A 54 -15.94 19.18 13.88
CA GLY A 54 -15.75 18.56 15.19
C GLY A 54 -15.68 17.04 15.14
N VAL A 55 -15.44 16.43 13.97
CA VAL A 55 -15.52 14.96 13.81
C VAL A 55 -14.63 14.22 14.82
N HIS A 56 -13.39 14.67 15.03
CA HIS A 56 -12.40 14.08 15.94
C HIS A 56 -12.42 14.65 17.38
N LEU A 57 -13.28 15.65 17.62
CA LEU A 57 -13.38 16.34 18.91
C LEU A 57 -14.36 15.62 19.83
N ALA A 58 -14.15 15.73 21.13
CA ALA A 58 -15.01 15.10 22.13
C ALA A 58 -16.44 15.66 22.08
N GLU A 59 -17.43 14.83 22.42
CA GLU A 59 -18.84 15.24 22.48
C GLU A 59 -19.08 16.36 23.51
N SER A 60 -18.27 16.41 24.57
CA SER A 60 -18.29 17.43 25.63
C SER A 60 -18.09 18.86 25.13
N VAL A 61 -17.33 19.02 24.05
CA VAL A 61 -17.09 20.29 23.35
C VAL A 61 -17.91 20.40 22.05
N GLY A 62 -18.97 19.60 21.91
CA GLY A 62 -19.86 19.62 20.74
C GLY A 62 -19.31 18.92 19.49
N GLY A 63 -18.26 18.11 19.63
CA GLY A 63 -17.74 17.25 18.56
C GLY A 63 -18.56 15.97 18.35
N GLN A 64 -18.02 15.04 17.56
CA GLN A 64 -18.65 13.74 17.26
C GLN A 64 -17.98 12.55 17.98
N GLY A 65 -16.87 12.78 18.69
CA GLY A 65 -16.19 11.75 19.49
C GLY A 65 -15.37 10.72 18.70
N PHE A 66 -15.18 10.91 17.38
CA PHE A 66 -14.37 10.01 16.57
C PHE A 66 -12.86 10.30 16.68
N GLY A 67 -12.05 9.57 15.91
CA GLY A 67 -10.59 9.67 15.90
C GLY A 67 -10.03 10.49 14.75
N VAL A 68 -8.70 10.43 14.64
CA VAL A 68 -7.91 10.96 13.53
C VAL A 68 -8.19 10.18 12.26
N LEU A 69 -8.57 8.90 12.33
CA LEU A 69 -8.97 8.11 11.17
C LEU A 69 -10.19 8.68 10.45
N GLU A 70 -11.25 9.02 11.18
CA GLU A 70 -12.45 9.64 10.61
C GLU A 70 -12.15 11.03 10.07
N LEU A 71 -11.34 11.83 10.79
CA LEU A 71 -10.86 13.10 10.28
C LEU A 71 -10.06 12.95 8.98
N ALA A 72 -9.20 11.94 8.87
CA ALA A 72 -8.45 11.66 7.66
C ALA A 72 -9.38 11.28 6.49
N ILE A 73 -10.45 10.52 6.74
CA ILE A 73 -11.47 10.24 5.72
C ILE A 73 -12.11 11.53 5.22
N VAL A 74 -12.53 12.42 6.13
CA VAL A 74 -13.11 13.73 5.77
C VAL A 74 -12.11 14.58 4.98
N ALA A 75 -10.87 14.70 5.46
CA ALA A 75 -9.82 15.46 4.81
C ALA A 75 -9.48 14.93 3.40
N ALA A 76 -9.51 13.61 3.20
CA ALA A 76 -9.30 13.00 1.89
C ALA A 76 -10.42 13.33 0.89
N GLU A 77 -11.68 13.35 1.32
CA GLU A 77 -12.78 13.75 0.42
C GLU A 77 -12.78 15.27 0.17
N PHE A 78 -12.38 16.10 1.15
CA PHE A 78 -12.13 17.53 0.93
C PHE A 78 -10.98 17.77 -0.07
N GLY A 79 -9.92 16.98 0.00
CA GLY A 79 -8.83 16.99 -0.98
C GLY A 79 -9.28 16.54 -2.37
N TYR A 80 -10.16 15.53 -2.44
CA TYR A 80 -10.73 15.04 -3.69
C TYR A 80 -11.58 16.09 -4.41
N GLY A 81 -12.25 16.99 -3.68
CA GLY A 81 -12.98 18.11 -4.28
C GLY A 81 -12.22 19.42 -4.35
N ALA A 82 -10.93 19.45 -3.97
CA ALA A 82 -10.12 20.66 -3.83
C ALA A 82 -10.83 21.79 -3.06
N VAL A 83 -11.61 21.44 -2.02
CA VAL A 83 -12.53 22.38 -1.34
C VAL A 83 -11.77 23.65 -0.93
N PRO A 84 -12.25 24.85 -1.33
CA PRO A 84 -11.57 26.10 -1.00
C PRO A 84 -11.63 26.44 0.50
N GLY A 85 -10.66 27.19 1.00
CA GLY A 85 -10.72 27.78 2.34
C GLY A 85 -10.12 26.94 3.48
N PRO A 86 -10.55 27.19 4.74
CA PRO A 86 -9.75 26.91 5.92
C PRO A 86 -10.07 25.60 6.62
N PHE A 87 -10.87 24.69 6.04
CA PHE A 87 -11.32 23.48 6.72
C PHE A 87 -10.16 22.64 7.28
N VAL A 88 -9.21 22.23 6.42
CA VAL A 88 -8.07 21.42 6.85
C VAL A 88 -7.14 22.18 7.82
N PRO A 89 -6.74 23.44 7.57
CA PRO A 89 -6.01 24.23 8.55
C PRO A 89 -6.69 24.34 9.92
N SER A 90 -8.02 24.53 9.94
CA SER A 90 -8.80 24.63 11.17
C SER A 90 -8.91 23.30 11.90
N ALA A 91 -9.06 22.19 11.17
CA ALA A 91 -9.08 20.86 11.75
C ALA A 91 -7.72 20.47 12.37
N ILE A 92 -6.61 20.87 11.73
CA ILE A 92 -5.27 20.67 12.29
C ILE A 92 -5.09 21.49 13.58
N ALA A 93 -5.51 22.76 13.59
CA ALA A 93 -5.44 23.59 14.78
C ALA A 93 -6.27 23.01 15.94
N SER A 94 -7.50 22.57 15.69
CA SER A 94 -8.34 21.95 16.71
C SER A 94 -7.78 20.61 17.18
N LEU A 95 -7.18 19.82 16.28
CA LEU A 95 -6.51 18.57 16.63
C LEU A 95 -5.33 18.79 17.58
N LEU A 96 -4.46 19.78 17.30
CA LEU A 96 -3.34 20.14 18.16
C LEU A 96 -3.79 20.60 19.56
N ILE A 97 -4.82 21.45 19.62
CA ILE A 97 -5.40 21.90 20.90
C ILE A 97 -6.00 20.72 21.67
N SER A 98 -6.78 19.87 21.00
CA SER A 98 -7.43 18.71 21.65
C SER A 98 -6.44 17.64 22.14
N ALA A 99 -5.26 17.56 21.52
CA ALA A 99 -4.18 16.68 21.98
C ALA A 99 -3.55 17.16 23.28
N HIS A 100 -3.62 18.47 23.56
CA HIS A 100 -3.20 19.04 24.84
C HIS A 100 -4.27 18.91 25.91
N ASP A 101 -5.46 19.43 25.59
CA ASP A 101 -6.62 19.47 26.47
C ASP A 101 -7.90 19.22 25.63
N PRO A 102 -8.52 18.03 25.73
CA PRO A 102 -9.72 17.69 24.97
C PRO A 102 -10.95 18.50 25.37
N GLU A 103 -10.91 19.20 26.50
CA GLU A 103 -12.00 20.01 27.05
C GLU A 103 -11.76 21.53 26.92
N ALA A 104 -10.70 21.94 26.20
CA ALA A 104 -10.36 23.35 26.06
C ALA A 104 -11.54 24.16 25.49
N GLU A 105 -11.88 25.29 26.12
CA GLU A 105 -13.09 26.08 25.82
C GLU A 105 -13.20 26.46 24.33
N VAL A 106 -12.08 26.82 23.70
CA VAL A 106 -11.99 27.19 22.28
C VAL A 106 -12.45 26.08 21.32
N LEU A 107 -12.38 24.80 21.75
CA LEU A 107 -12.78 23.67 20.92
C LEU A 107 -14.27 23.69 20.60
N SER A 108 -15.11 24.25 21.49
CA SER A 108 -16.55 24.37 21.24
C SER A 108 -16.84 25.31 20.07
N GLY A 109 -16.11 26.43 19.99
CA GLY A 109 -16.19 27.36 18.88
C GLY A 109 -15.62 26.79 17.57
N LEU A 110 -14.57 25.97 17.66
CA LEU A 110 -14.00 25.28 16.50
C LEU A 110 -14.94 24.20 15.96
N ALA A 111 -15.59 23.42 16.84
CA ALA A 111 -16.56 22.40 16.48
C ALA A 111 -17.83 22.99 15.83
N SER A 112 -18.34 24.10 16.37
CA SER A 112 -19.51 24.79 15.82
C SER A 112 -19.23 25.62 14.56
N GLY A 113 -17.95 25.82 14.23
CA GLY A 113 -17.51 26.68 13.13
C GLY A 113 -17.61 28.19 13.43
N GLU A 114 -17.89 28.60 14.66
CA GLU A 114 -17.82 30.02 15.07
C GLU A 114 -16.39 30.54 15.12
N VAL A 115 -15.42 29.66 15.40
CA VAL A 115 -13.98 29.93 15.40
C VAL A 115 -13.35 29.22 14.20
N ILE A 116 -12.49 29.95 13.49
CA ILE A 116 -11.63 29.38 12.44
C ILE A 116 -10.21 29.30 12.99
N GLY A 117 -9.62 28.10 12.92
CA GLY A 117 -8.24 27.85 13.29
C GLY A 117 -7.28 27.92 12.09
N ALA A 118 -6.03 28.27 12.35
CA ALA A 118 -4.91 28.06 11.45
C ALA A 118 -3.70 27.51 12.20
N TYR A 119 -2.73 26.98 11.46
CA TYR A 119 -1.52 26.40 12.02
C TYR A 119 -0.30 26.71 11.14
N ALA A 120 0.89 26.53 11.68
CA ALA A 120 2.13 26.43 10.91
C ALA A 120 2.94 25.21 11.34
N ILE A 121 3.57 24.51 10.40
CA ILE A 121 4.41 23.33 10.73
C ILE A 121 5.78 23.73 11.31
N ASP A 122 6.33 24.86 10.86
CA ASP A 122 7.59 25.43 11.29
C ASP A 122 7.43 26.96 11.41
N SER A 123 8.25 27.62 12.22
CA SER A 123 8.18 29.07 12.45
C SER A 123 9.55 29.71 12.65
N GLY A 124 9.60 31.04 12.52
CA GLY A 124 10.73 31.87 12.97
C GLY A 124 10.47 32.53 14.33
N LEU A 125 9.55 32.00 15.13
CA LEU A 125 9.16 32.59 16.42
C LEU A 125 10.12 32.16 17.53
N THR A 126 10.44 33.10 18.41
CA THR A 126 11.27 32.88 19.58
C THR A 126 10.59 33.48 20.81
N ALA A 127 10.80 32.86 21.97
CA ALA A 127 10.23 33.37 23.22
C ALA A 127 11.22 33.39 24.37
N THR A 128 11.00 34.32 25.29
CA THR A 128 11.67 34.40 26.58
C THR A 128 10.65 34.26 27.68
N ARG A 129 10.90 33.38 28.66
CA ARG A 129 10.00 33.18 29.80
C ARG A 129 10.07 34.40 30.74
N HIS A 130 8.92 34.92 31.13
CA HIS A 130 8.78 36.06 32.04
C HIS A 130 7.64 35.80 33.03
N GLY A 131 7.97 35.40 34.25
CA GLY A 131 6.98 34.91 35.22
C GLY A 131 6.35 33.59 34.76
N ASP A 132 5.03 33.51 34.86
CA ASP A 132 4.20 32.35 34.48
C ASP A 132 3.72 32.42 33.02
N GLY A 133 4.53 33.04 32.14
CA GLY A 133 4.18 33.24 30.74
C GLY A 133 5.39 33.43 29.83
N LEU A 134 5.10 33.55 28.54
CA LEU A 134 6.09 33.73 27.47
C LEU A 134 5.91 35.10 26.81
N VAL A 135 7.03 35.78 26.54
CA VAL A 135 7.07 36.96 25.67
C VAL A 135 7.62 36.53 24.32
N ILE A 136 6.77 36.59 23.30
CA ILE A 136 7.02 35.95 21.99
C ILE A 136 7.24 37.01 20.91
N ARG A 137 8.22 36.76 20.03
CA ARG A 137 8.50 37.61 18.87
C ARG A 137 8.98 36.81 17.66
N GLY A 138 8.81 37.38 16.48
CA GLY A 138 9.33 36.84 15.23
C GLY A 138 8.30 36.87 14.11
N GLU A 139 8.53 36.08 13.07
CA GLU A 139 7.61 35.97 11.94
C GLU A 139 7.46 34.54 11.43
N VAL A 140 6.30 34.27 10.84
CA VAL A 140 6.01 33.08 10.04
C VAL A 140 5.56 33.55 8.66
N ARG A 141 6.30 33.16 7.61
CA ARG A 141 6.13 33.72 6.26
C ARG A 141 5.04 33.06 5.44
N ALA A 142 4.53 31.91 5.83
CA ALA A 142 3.48 31.24 5.09
C ALA A 142 2.62 30.45 6.06
N VAL A 143 1.52 31.06 6.50
CA VAL A 143 0.54 30.41 7.37
C VAL A 143 -0.75 30.19 6.56
N PRO A 144 -1.10 28.94 6.21
CA PRO A 144 -2.35 28.63 5.54
C PRO A 144 -3.55 29.13 6.33
N ALA A 145 -4.48 29.80 5.65
CA ALA A 145 -5.72 30.34 6.23
C ALA A 145 -5.56 31.36 7.37
N ALA A 146 -4.36 31.87 7.68
CA ALA A 146 -4.19 32.79 8.81
C ALA A 146 -5.04 34.06 8.72
N ALA A 147 -5.24 34.63 7.52
CA ALA A 147 -6.11 35.79 7.32
C ALA A 147 -7.60 35.50 7.54
N GLN A 148 -7.98 34.22 7.56
CA GLN A 148 -9.34 33.76 7.84
C GLN A 148 -9.53 33.35 9.29
N ALA A 149 -8.43 33.07 10.00
CA ALA A 149 -8.44 32.50 11.33
C ALA A 149 -8.69 33.54 12.42
N SER A 150 -9.38 33.11 13.46
CA SER A 150 -9.49 33.85 14.73
C SER A 150 -8.48 33.33 15.76
N VAL A 151 -7.99 32.10 15.58
CA VAL A 151 -7.01 31.46 16.45
C VAL A 151 -5.92 30.78 15.62
N LEU A 152 -4.66 30.93 16.03
CA LEU A 152 -3.51 30.33 15.36
C LEU A 152 -2.70 29.47 16.33
N VAL A 153 -2.35 28.24 15.92
CA VAL A 153 -1.47 27.34 16.67
C VAL A 153 -0.09 27.33 16.01
N LEU A 154 0.91 27.94 16.64
CA LEU A 154 2.23 28.16 16.04
C LEU A 154 3.33 27.56 16.93
N PRO A 155 4.36 26.91 16.35
CA PRO A 155 5.52 26.47 17.12
C PRO A 155 6.38 27.68 17.49
N VAL A 156 7.01 27.65 18.65
CA VAL A 156 7.80 28.76 19.20
C VAL A 156 9.07 28.20 19.81
N ALA A 157 10.22 28.66 19.33
CA ALA A 157 11.50 28.25 19.89
C ALA A 157 11.75 28.93 21.25
N ILE A 158 12.09 28.12 22.25
CA ILE A 158 12.52 28.53 23.58
C ILE A 158 13.90 27.96 23.89
N GLU A 159 14.54 28.39 24.97
CA GLU A 159 15.88 27.91 25.33
C GLU A 159 15.96 26.39 25.49
N SER A 160 14.89 25.74 25.94
CA SER A 160 14.83 24.29 26.16
C SER A 160 14.34 23.49 24.96
N GLY A 161 13.97 24.12 23.84
CA GLY A 161 13.42 23.43 22.67
C GLY A 161 12.35 24.23 21.93
N GLU A 162 11.23 23.58 21.64
CA GLU A 162 10.11 24.14 20.89
C GLU A 162 8.81 23.86 21.66
N GLU A 163 7.97 24.87 21.80
CA GLU A 163 6.64 24.80 22.40
C GLU A 163 5.58 25.18 21.37
N TRP A 164 4.39 24.63 21.48
CA TRP A 164 3.25 25.02 20.64
C TRP A 164 2.36 25.99 21.39
N VAL A 165 2.02 27.12 20.76
CA VAL A 165 1.31 28.22 21.42
C VAL A 165 0.05 28.60 20.63
N VAL A 166 -1.04 28.83 21.36
CA VAL A 166 -2.31 29.29 20.81
C VAL A 166 -2.40 30.81 20.89
N PHE A 167 -2.48 31.49 19.75
CA PHE A 167 -2.61 32.94 19.63
C PHE A 167 -4.02 33.32 19.20
N ASP A 168 -4.54 34.42 19.74
CA ASP A 168 -5.72 35.07 19.18
C ASP A 168 -5.27 35.98 18.03
N ALA A 169 -6.01 35.97 16.92
CA ALA A 169 -5.59 36.68 15.70
C ALA A 169 -5.47 38.20 15.89
N ASP A 170 -6.21 38.79 16.83
CA ASP A 170 -6.16 40.22 17.15
C ASP A 170 -4.87 40.65 17.89
N GLN A 171 -4.10 39.69 18.39
CA GLN A 171 -2.77 39.90 18.98
C GLN A 171 -1.66 39.94 17.91
N LEU A 172 -1.98 39.60 16.66
CA LEU A 172 -1.01 39.34 15.60
C LEU A 172 -1.12 40.36 14.46
N GLU A 173 0.00 40.61 13.79
CA GLU A 173 -0.02 41.29 12.50
C GLU A 173 -0.12 40.24 11.38
N ILE A 174 -1.29 40.14 10.76
CA ILE A 174 -1.58 39.17 9.69
C ILE A 174 -1.72 39.90 8.35
N GLU A 175 -0.78 39.64 7.44
CA GLU A 175 -0.71 40.25 6.12
C GLU A 175 -0.96 39.19 5.05
N PRO A 176 -2.14 39.17 4.38
CA PRO A 176 -2.42 38.23 3.30
C PRO A 176 -1.42 38.38 2.15
N VAL A 177 -0.94 37.25 1.61
CA VAL A 177 -0.02 37.24 0.47
C VAL A 177 -0.54 36.33 -0.64
N ALA A 178 -0.05 36.54 -1.86
CA ALA A 178 -0.45 35.77 -3.02
C ALA A 178 -0.03 34.30 -2.87
N SER A 179 -1.00 33.39 -2.90
CA SER A 179 -0.78 31.95 -2.89
C SER A 179 -0.55 31.42 -4.31
N VAL A 180 0.21 30.32 -4.43
CA VAL A 180 0.31 29.55 -5.69
C VAL A 180 -1.04 28.92 -6.05
N ASP A 181 -1.81 28.54 -5.03
CA ASP A 181 -3.20 28.09 -5.11
C ASP A 181 -4.13 29.16 -4.50
N PRO A 182 -4.82 29.98 -5.30
CA PRO A 182 -5.75 30.99 -4.79
C PRO A 182 -6.86 30.44 -3.89
N LEU A 183 -7.23 29.17 -4.05
CA LEU A 183 -8.24 28.50 -3.21
C LEU A 183 -7.72 28.19 -1.80
N ARG A 184 -6.39 28.23 -1.62
CA ARG A 184 -5.71 28.07 -0.35
C ARG A 184 -4.96 29.37 0.01
N PRO A 185 -5.65 30.35 0.61
CA PRO A 185 -5.02 31.62 0.99
C PRO A 185 -3.94 31.39 2.05
N ILE A 186 -2.88 32.20 1.98
CA ILE A 186 -1.76 32.21 2.93
C ILE A 186 -1.52 33.64 3.42
N ALA A 187 -0.96 33.79 4.61
CA ALA A 187 -0.56 35.09 5.13
C ALA A 187 0.83 35.05 5.78
N HIS A 188 1.49 36.20 5.80
CA HIS A 188 2.59 36.48 6.71
C HIS A 188 2.01 36.81 8.08
N VAL A 189 2.56 36.20 9.13
CA VAL A 189 2.17 36.44 10.51
C VAL A 189 3.37 36.98 11.27
N ARG A 190 3.26 38.18 11.85
CA ARG A 190 4.30 38.75 12.73
C ARG A 190 3.79 38.84 14.16
N VAL A 191 4.66 38.46 15.08
CA VAL A 191 4.43 38.50 16.53
C VAL A 191 5.38 39.55 17.11
N ASN A 192 4.83 40.59 17.72
CA ASN A 192 5.60 41.73 18.22
C ASN A 192 5.52 41.83 19.74
N ALA A 193 6.37 41.05 20.43
CA ALA A 193 6.45 41.01 21.90
C ALA A 193 5.09 40.71 22.56
N VAL A 194 4.36 39.73 22.02
CA VAL A 194 3.07 39.28 22.56
C VAL A 194 3.33 38.48 23.83
N GLU A 195 2.64 38.83 24.91
CA GLU A 195 2.67 38.09 26.16
C GLU A 195 1.53 37.07 26.18
N VAL A 196 1.87 35.80 26.40
CA VAL A 196 0.89 34.72 26.56
C VAL A 196 1.12 34.02 27.91
N GLY A 197 0.04 33.66 28.59
CA GLY A 197 0.10 32.86 29.81
C GLY A 197 0.38 31.38 29.50
N ASP A 198 0.81 30.64 30.52
CA ASP A 198 1.03 29.19 30.42
C ASP A 198 -0.25 28.41 30.01
N ASP A 199 -1.45 28.98 30.21
CA ASP A 199 -2.73 28.42 29.74
C ASP A 199 -2.89 28.37 28.21
N ARG A 200 -2.05 29.11 27.48
CA ARG A 200 -2.02 29.15 26.02
C ARG A 200 -0.91 28.27 25.43
N VAL A 201 -0.09 27.66 26.27
CA VAL A 201 1.03 26.80 25.88
C VAL A 201 0.58 25.33 25.92
N LEU A 202 0.68 24.65 24.79
CA LEU A 202 0.28 23.25 24.63
C LEU A 202 1.38 22.30 25.15
N GLY A 203 1.77 22.44 26.43
CA GLY A 203 2.99 21.85 26.98
C GLY A 203 3.04 20.31 27.04
N THR A 204 1.93 19.61 26.78
CA THR A 204 1.90 18.14 26.66
C THR A 204 2.07 17.66 25.22
N VAL A 205 1.99 18.56 24.23
CA VAL A 205 2.10 18.23 22.81
C VAL A 205 3.57 18.33 22.40
N SER A 206 4.25 17.18 22.34
CA SER A 206 5.63 17.13 21.87
C SER A 206 5.75 17.54 20.39
N ARG A 207 6.95 17.97 19.99
CA ARG A 207 7.26 18.25 18.57
C ARG A 207 6.95 17.05 17.66
N GLY A 208 7.27 15.84 18.10
CA GLY A 208 6.99 14.61 17.36
C GLY A 208 5.49 14.38 17.16
N LEU A 209 4.70 14.52 18.22
CA LEU A 209 3.24 14.38 18.16
C LEU A 209 2.60 15.46 17.29
N ALA A 210 2.97 16.74 17.47
CA ALA A 210 2.43 17.81 16.65
C ALA A 210 2.70 17.61 15.16
N ARG A 211 3.95 17.27 14.79
CA ARG A 211 4.30 16.98 13.38
C ARG A 211 3.50 15.79 12.87
N ALA A 212 3.38 14.71 13.63
CA ALA A 212 2.61 13.54 13.22
C ALA A 212 1.12 13.85 12.97
N LEU A 213 0.49 14.64 13.85
CA LEU A 213 -0.90 15.10 13.68
C LEU A 213 -1.05 15.96 12.41
N ILE A 214 -0.18 16.96 12.23
CA ILE A 214 -0.19 17.85 11.07
C ILE A 214 -0.01 17.06 9.77
N THR A 215 1.05 16.26 9.67
CA THR A 215 1.41 15.58 8.43
C THR A 215 0.42 14.48 8.07
N THR A 216 -0.23 13.84 9.04
CA THR A 216 -1.26 12.82 8.77
C THR A 216 -2.48 13.43 8.11
N VAL A 217 -2.99 14.57 8.62
CA VAL A 217 -4.15 15.25 8.03
C VAL A 217 -3.81 15.85 6.66
N LEU A 218 -2.61 16.42 6.50
CA LEU A 218 -2.13 16.89 5.19
C LEU A 218 -1.98 15.75 4.19
N ALA A 219 -1.49 14.60 4.63
CA ALA A 219 -1.32 13.43 3.78
C ALA A 219 -2.67 12.89 3.32
N ALA A 220 -3.69 12.93 4.19
CA ALA A 220 -5.07 12.62 3.83
C ALA A 220 -5.61 13.53 2.74
N GLU A 221 -5.44 14.85 2.83
CA GLU A 221 -5.84 15.76 1.76
C GLU A 221 -5.06 15.51 0.46
N ALA A 222 -3.75 15.26 0.56
CA ALA A 222 -2.90 14.98 -0.59
C ALA A 222 -3.31 13.71 -1.36
N ILE A 223 -3.68 12.62 -0.67
CA ILE A 223 -4.21 11.44 -1.36
C ILE A 223 -5.58 11.69 -1.99
N GLY A 224 -6.38 12.63 -1.45
CA GLY A 224 -7.61 13.09 -2.08
C GLY A 224 -7.34 13.70 -3.45
N VAL A 225 -6.34 14.58 -3.54
CA VAL A 225 -5.86 15.17 -4.79
C VAL A 225 -5.33 14.10 -5.75
N ALA A 226 -4.55 13.13 -5.26
CA ALA A 226 -4.01 12.04 -6.06
C ALA A 226 -5.12 11.15 -6.65
N ARG A 227 -6.14 10.84 -5.84
CA ARG A 227 -7.34 10.09 -6.26
C ARG A 227 -8.10 10.82 -7.35
N TRP A 228 -8.43 12.09 -7.14
CA TRP A 228 -9.10 12.90 -8.17
C TRP A 228 -8.33 12.87 -9.48
N ALA A 229 -7.02 13.14 -9.44
CA ALA A 229 -6.19 13.18 -10.63
C ALA A 229 -6.16 11.83 -11.37
N THR A 230 -6.10 10.72 -10.62
CA THR A 230 -6.15 9.36 -11.18
C THR A 230 -7.49 9.05 -11.83
N ASP A 231 -8.59 9.36 -11.14
CA ASP A 231 -9.94 9.09 -11.62
C ASP A 231 -10.22 9.94 -12.87
N THR A 232 -9.96 11.25 -12.83
CA THR A 232 -10.14 12.16 -13.97
C THR A 232 -9.29 11.76 -15.19
N ALA A 233 -8.02 11.40 -14.99
CA ALA A 233 -7.17 10.93 -16.09
C ALA A 233 -7.70 9.64 -16.71
N SER A 234 -8.09 8.67 -15.89
CA SER A 234 -8.58 7.38 -16.36
C SER A 234 -9.93 7.48 -17.09
N GLU A 235 -10.86 8.31 -16.59
CA GLU A 235 -12.14 8.57 -17.25
C GLU A 235 -11.95 9.26 -18.60
N TYR A 236 -11.09 10.27 -18.67
CA TYR A 236 -10.75 10.91 -19.94
C TYR A 236 -10.14 9.92 -20.93
N ALA A 237 -9.26 9.03 -20.45
CA ALA A 237 -8.60 8.04 -21.29
C ALA A 237 -9.58 7.00 -21.90
N LYS A 238 -10.74 6.75 -21.26
CA LYS A 238 -11.79 5.87 -21.80
C LYS A 238 -12.52 6.47 -23.00
N ILE A 239 -12.68 7.79 -23.04
CA ILE A 239 -13.55 8.47 -24.00
C ILE A 239 -12.80 9.23 -25.08
N ARG A 240 -11.57 9.67 -24.81
CA ARG A 240 -10.80 10.48 -25.76
C ARG A 240 -10.25 9.62 -26.89
N GLU A 241 -10.58 9.94 -28.14
CA GLU A 241 -10.13 9.12 -29.29
C GLU A 241 -8.95 9.71 -30.09
N GLN A 242 -7.89 8.93 -30.29
CA GLN A 242 -6.82 9.24 -31.24
C GLN A 242 -6.56 8.05 -32.16
N PHE A 243 -6.27 8.34 -33.43
CA PHE A 243 -6.07 7.29 -34.45
C PHE A 243 -7.23 6.28 -34.51
N GLY A 244 -8.47 6.74 -34.32
CA GLY A 244 -9.68 5.93 -34.41
C GLY A 244 -9.96 5.02 -33.21
N ARG A 245 -9.33 5.24 -32.06
CA ARG A 245 -9.55 4.46 -30.83
C ARG A 245 -9.38 5.28 -29.56
N PRO A 246 -10.03 4.90 -28.44
CA PRO A 246 -9.79 5.49 -27.13
C PRO A 246 -8.31 5.49 -26.76
N ILE A 247 -7.81 6.58 -26.19
CA ILE A 247 -6.39 6.69 -25.84
C ILE A 247 -5.98 5.69 -24.75
N GLY A 248 -6.92 5.24 -23.93
CA GLY A 248 -6.73 4.18 -22.93
C GLY A 248 -6.38 2.82 -23.53
N GLN A 249 -6.49 2.62 -24.86
CA GLN A 249 -5.98 1.43 -25.56
C GLN A 249 -4.50 1.54 -25.94
N PHE A 250 -3.87 2.70 -25.83
CA PHE A 250 -2.43 2.82 -26.05
C PHE A 250 -1.70 2.48 -24.76
N GLN A 251 -0.84 1.46 -24.79
CA GLN A 251 -0.13 0.99 -23.59
C GLN A 251 0.57 2.10 -22.82
N ALA A 252 1.16 3.10 -23.49
CA ALA A 252 1.82 4.23 -22.82
C ALA A 252 0.87 5.02 -21.90
N ILE A 253 -0.37 5.30 -22.35
CA ILE A 253 -1.38 6.00 -21.55
C ILE A 253 -1.98 5.06 -20.50
N LYS A 254 -2.24 3.81 -20.90
CA LYS A 254 -2.77 2.76 -20.02
C LYS A 254 -1.86 2.54 -18.81
N HIS A 255 -0.57 2.33 -19.04
CA HIS A 255 0.44 2.09 -18.00
C HIS A 255 0.67 3.32 -17.14
N LYS A 256 0.60 4.53 -17.73
CA LYS A 256 0.62 5.78 -16.97
C LYS A 256 -0.51 5.82 -15.94
N CYS A 257 -1.76 5.60 -16.37
CA CYS A 257 -2.91 5.57 -15.45
C CYS A 257 -2.79 4.45 -14.41
N ALA A 258 -2.30 3.27 -14.80
CA ALA A 258 -2.03 2.16 -13.87
C ALA A 258 -0.95 2.51 -12.83
N GLY A 259 0.07 3.29 -13.20
CA GLY A 259 1.08 3.82 -12.28
C GLY A 259 0.48 4.80 -11.28
N MET A 260 -0.38 5.73 -11.75
CA MET A 260 -1.05 6.72 -10.89
C MET A 260 -1.88 6.04 -9.79
N ILE A 261 -2.69 5.04 -10.14
CA ILE A 261 -3.48 4.31 -9.12
C ILE A 261 -2.58 3.49 -8.19
N ALA A 262 -1.50 2.89 -8.69
CA ALA A 262 -0.57 2.15 -7.84
C ALA A 262 0.11 3.05 -6.79
N GLU A 263 0.58 4.24 -7.19
CA GLU A 263 1.15 5.23 -6.28
C GLU A 263 0.11 5.75 -5.28
N THR A 264 -1.09 6.05 -5.75
CA THR A 264 -2.21 6.51 -4.92
C THR A 264 -2.61 5.47 -3.86
N GLU A 265 -2.73 4.19 -4.22
CA GLU A 265 -3.07 3.12 -3.28
C GLU A 265 -1.98 2.90 -2.22
N ARG A 266 -0.71 2.94 -2.62
CA ARG A 266 0.42 2.83 -1.66
C ARG A 266 0.43 3.97 -0.66
N ALA A 267 0.25 5.20 -1.13
CA ALA A 267 0.16 6.36 -0.24
C ALA A 267 -1.08 6.29 0.66
N THR A 268 -2.23 5.87 0.12
CA THR A 268 -3.47 5.70 0.89
C THR A 268 -3.30 4.70 2.04
N ALA A 269 -2.61 3.58 1.80
CA ALA A 269 -2.31 2.60 2.84
C ALA A 269 -1.44 3.19 3.97
N ALA A 270 -0.46 4.02 3.63
CA ALA A 270 0.38 4.71 4.61
C ALA A 270 -0.39 5.75 5.44
N VAL A 271 -1.27 6.55 4.82
CA VAL A 271 -2.10 7.54 5.55
C VAL A 271 -3.06 6.85 6.51
N TRP A 272 -3.69 5.75 6.06
CA TRP A 272 -4.59 4.96 6.88
C TRP A 272 -3.89 4.42 8.14
N ASP A 273 -2.67 3.91 8.00
CA ASP A 273 -1.88 3.42 9.14
C ASP A 273 -1.42 4.56 10.06
N ALA A 274 -0.99 5.69 9.51
CA ALA A 274 -0.62 6.86 10.29
C ALA A 274 -1.78 7.36 11.17
N ALA A 275 -2.98 7.49 10.61
CA ALA A 275 -4.15 7.92 11.38
C ALA A 275 -4.51 6.95 12.51
N ARG A 276 -4.51 5.64 12.22
CA ARG A 276 -4.73 4.59 13.23
C ARG A 276 -3.70 4.61 14.34
N SER A 277 -2.41 4.73 13.99
CA SER A 277 -1.33 4.71 14.98
C SER A 277 -1.42 5.88 15.97
N ILE A 278 -1.99 7.01 15.54
CA ILE A 278 -2.24 8.17 16.39
C ILE A 278 -3.45 7.90 17.30
N ASP A 279 -4.53 7.32 16.78
CA ASP A 279 -5.69 6.95 17.61
C ASP A 279 -5.32 5.90 18.67
N GLU A 280 -4.49 4.91 18.31
CA GLU A 280 -3.91 3.94 19.25
C GLU A 280 -3.06 4.63 20.33
N HIS A 281 -2.25 5.63 19.95
CA HIS A 281 -1.48 6.42 20.92
C HIS A 281 -2.39 7.21 21.87
N ARG A 282 -3.46 7.83 21.36
CA ARG A 282 -4.42 8.58 22.18
C ARG A 282 -5.17 7.68 23.15
N ALA A 283 -5.53 6.47 22.71
CA ALA A 283 -6.20 5.48 23.55
C ALA A 283 -5.26 4.88 24.60
N ASN A 284 -3.97 4.71 24.28
CA ASN A 284 -2.96 4.18 25.19
C ASN A 284 -1.60 4.89 25.01
N PRO A 285 -1.37 6.03 25.68
CA PRO A 285 -0.14 6.82 25.53
C PRO A 285 1.14 6.09 25.96
N GLU A 286 1.03 5.11 26.84
CA GLU A 286 2.15 4.26 27.29
C GLU A 286 2.41 3.09 26.32
N GLY A 287 1.53 2.87 25.35
CA GLY A 287 1.63 1.83 24.33
C GLY A 287 2.65 2.16 23.23
N ASP A 288 3.09 1.12 22.54
CA ASP A 288 4.07 1.24 21.46
C ASP A 288 3.38 1.38 20.08
N SER A 289 2.69 2.49 19.84
CA SER A 289 1.98 2.70 18.57
C SER A 289 2.90 3.09 17.41
N ARG A 290 4.16 3.48 17.67
CA ARG A 290 5.13 3.93 16.65
C ARG A 290 4.57 5.02 15.72
N PHE A 291 3.70 5.89 16.23
CA PHE A 291 2.98 6.89 15.43
C PHE A 291 3.91 7.84 14.66
N GLU A 292 5.07 8.19 15.20
CA GLU A 292 6.04 9.05 14.52
C GLU A 292 6.58 8.40 13.24
N PHE A 293 6.88 7.10 13.28
CA PHE A 293 7.33 6.35 12.11
C PHE A 293 6.21 6.27 11.06
N ALA A 294 4.99 5.90 11.46
CA ALA A 294 3.86 5.78 10.55
C ALA A 294 3.52 7.12 9.86
N ALA A 295 3.49 8.21 10.63
CA ALA A 295 3.26 9.55 10.10
C ALA A 295 4.38 10.01 9.15
N ALA A 296 5.64 9.69 9.45
CA ALA A 296 6.77 10.00 8.56
C ALA A 296 6.73 9.19 7.25
N VAL A 297 6.27 7.93 7.28
CA VAL A 297 6.02 7.12 6.07
C VAL A 297 4.92 7.76 5.22
N ALA A 298 3.79 8.16 5.83
CA ALA A 298 2.72 8.86 5.13
C ALA A 298 3.19 10.19 4.52
N ALA A 299 3.94 10.99 5.28
CA ALA A 299 4.51 12.27 4.85
C ALA A 299 5.56 12.13 3.74
N THR A 300 6.23 10.97 3.65
CA THR A 300 7.18 10.66 2.58
C THR A 300 6.46 10.34 1.26
N LEU A 301 5.30 9.68 1.32
CA LEU A 301 4.65 9.09 0.14
C LEU A 301 3.50 9.94 -0.42
N ALA A 302 2.65 10.51 0.43
CA ALA A 302 1.43 11.22 0.03
C ALA A 302 1.67 12.48 -0.82
N PRO A 303 2.57 13.42 -0.44
CA PRO A 303 2.81 14.62 -1.26
C PRO A 303 3.39 14.28 -2.63
N VAL A 304 4.25 13.24 -2.71
CA VAL A 304 4.80 12.76 -3.99
C VAL A 304 3.70 12.19 -4.87
N ALA A 305 2.81 11.35 -4.32
CA ALA A 305 1.69 10.79 -5.07
C ALA A 305 0.76 11.90 -5.60
N ALA A 306 0.41 12.89 -4.78
CA ALA A 306 -0.41 14.03 -5.20
C ALA A 306 0.22 14.80 -6.36
N GLN A 307 1.52 15.10 -6.26
CA GLN A 307 2.24 15.85 -7.28
C GLN A 307 2.37 15.06 -8.59
N HIS A 308 2.83 13.81 -8.54
CA HIS A 308 2.98 12.98 -9.74
C HIS A 308 1.64 12.72 -10.42
N CYS A 309 0.59 12.37 -9.66
CA CYS A 309 -0.72 12.12 -10.25
C CYS A 309 -1.32 13.39 -10.86
N ALA A 310 -1.19 14.56 -10.22
CA ALA A 310 -1.65 15.82 -10.82
C ALA A 310 -0.90 16.15 -12.12
N GLN A 311 0.43 15.94 -12.16
CA GLN A 311 1.24 16.14 -13.36
C GLN A 311 0.86 15.16 -14.49
N ASP A 312 0.67 13.88 -14.16
CA ASP A 312 0.31 12.87 -15.15
C ASP A 312 -1.14 13.03 -15.63
N CYS A 313 -2.04 13.54 -14.79
CA CYS A 313 -3.39 13.90 -15.21
C CYS A 313 -3.36 15.00 -16.28
N ILE A 314 -2.50 16.03 -16.12
CA ILE A 314 -2.28 17.04 -17.16
C ILE A 314 -1.77 16.37 -18.44
N GLN A 315 -0.79 15.47 -18.35
CA GLN A 315 -0.23 14.79 -19.52
C GLN A 315 -1.28 13.94 -20.27
N VAL A 316 -2.15 13.24 -19.55
CA VAL A 316 -3.23 12.43 -20.16
C VAL A 316 -4.26 13.31 -20.87
N HIS A 317 -4.57 14.49 -20.33
CA HIS A 317 -5.46 15.48 -20.96
C HIS A 317 -4.78 16.28 -22.09
N GLY A 318 -3.45 16.25 -22.17
CA GLY A 318 -2.67 17.00 -23.14
C GLY A 318 -2.89 18.51 -22.99
N GLY A 319 -3.09 19.21 -24.12
CA GLY A 319 -3.22 20.67 -24.13
C GLY A 319 -4.37 21.21 -23.27
N ILE A 320 -5.51 20.49 -23.18
CA ILE A 320 -6.65 20.91 -22.35
C ILE A 320 -6.28 20.88 -20.85
N GLY A 321 -5.49 19.88 -20.44
CA GLY A 321 -5.03 19.78 -19.05
C GLY A 321 -4.13 20.93 -18.59
N PHE A 322 -3.58 21.69 -19.54
CA PHE A 322 -2.70 22.83 -19.26
C PHE A 322 -3.44 24.18 -19.24
N THR A 323 -4.73 24.22 -19.57
CA THR A 323 -5.48 25.49 -19.63
C THR A 323 -6.03 25.91 -18.27
N TRP A 324 -6.44 27.18 -18.17
CA TRP A 324 -6.99 27.74 -16.94
C TRP A 324 -8.40 27.22 -16.66
N GLU A 325 -9.15 26.90 -17.71
CA GLU A 325 -10.55 26.47 -17.66
C GLU A 325 -10.74 25.01 -17.23
N HIS A 326 -9.66 24.21 -17.22
CA HIS A 326 -9.73 22.82 -16.80
C HIS A 326 -9.26 22.66 -15.35
N ASP A 327 -9.98 21.86 -14.56
CA ASP A 327 -9.74 21.67 -13.12
C ASP A 327 -8.32 21.19 -12.79
N THR A 328 -7.63 20.54 -13.74
CA THR A 328 -6.23 20.06 -13.53
C THR A 328 -5.29 21.15 -13.04
N ASN A 329 -5.52 22.41 -13.41
CA ASN A 329 -4.70 23.52 -12.92
C ASN A 329 -4.93 23.76 -11.41
N VAL A 330 -6.16 23.65 -10.93
CA VAL A 330 -6.53 23.76 -9.51
C VAL A 330 -5.81 22.68 -8.70
N TYR A 331 -5.93 21.42 -9.12
CA TYR A 331 -5.34 20.29 -8.40
C TYR A 331 -3.81 20.30 -8.44
N TYR A 332 -3.20 20.72 -9.54
CA TYR A 332 -1.74 20.85 -9.60
C TYR A 332 -1.22 21.96 -8.68
N ARG A 333 -1.90 23.11 -8.63
CA ARG A 333 -1.58 24.19 -7.68
C ARG A 333 -1.76 23.75 -6.23
N ARG A 334 -2.87 23.06 -5.93
CA ARG A 334 -3.13 22.46 -4.61
C ARG A 334 -2.03 21.48 -4.22
N ALA A 335 -1.59 20.60 -5.13
CA ALA A 335 -0.51 19.67 -4.87
C ALA A 335 0.81 20.37 -4.53
N ILE A 336 1.15 21.47 -5.23
CA ILE A 336 2.35 22.28 -4.93
C ILE A 336 2.26 22.90 -3.52
N VAL A 337 1.12 23.51 -3.18
CA VAL A 337 0.94 24.13 -1.86
C VAL A 337 0.94 23.09 -0.74
N LEU A 338 0.26 21.95 -0.95
CA LEU A 338 0.28 20.84 0.01
C LEU A 338 1.69 20.33 0.24
N ALA A 339 2.45 20.05 -0.80
CA ALA A 339 3.84 19.59 -0.69
C ALA A 339 4.70 20.59 0.12
N ALA A 340 4.51 21.89 -0.07
CA ALA A 340 5.19 22.91 0.72
C ALA A 340 4.76 22.95 2.20
N CYS A 341 3.51 22.61 2.51
CA CYS A 341 3.00 22.55 3.89
C CYS A 341 3.60 21.41 4.72
N PHE A 342 4.24 20.42 4.10
CA PHE A 342 5.00 19.38 4.80
C PHE A 342 6.39 19.86 5.27
N GLY A 343 6.80 21.09 4.98
CA GLY A 343 8.15 21.58 5.25
C GLY A 343 9.16 21.12 4.18
N ARG A 344 10.40 20.83 4.58
CA ARG A 344 11.43 20.41 3.62
C ARG A 344 11.22 18.94 3.24
N ALA A 345 11.18 18.64 1.95
CA ALA A 345 10.93 17.29 1.44
C ALA A 345 11.92 16.22 1.96
N ALA A 346 13.13 16.61 2.36
CA ALA A 346 14.14 15.70 2.89
C ALA A 346 13.91 15.29 4.35
N ASP A 347 13.11 16.03 5.12
CA ASP A 347 12.96 15.81 6.56
C ASP A 347 12.23 14.50 6.87
N HIS A 348 11.24 14.11 6.05
CA HIS A 348 10.42 12.92 6.32
C HIS A 348 11.12 11.59 6.01
N PRO A 349 11.82 11.42 4.86
CA PRO A 349 12.66 10.24 4.66
C PRO A 349 13.72 10.10 5.75
N GLN A 350 14.33 11.22 6.20
CA GLN A 350 15.28 11.19 7.31
C GLN A 350 14.61 10.68 8.59
N GLN A 351 13.43 11.20 8.94
CA GLN A 351 12.68 10.73 10.11
C GLN A 351 12.31 9.23 10.01
N VAL A 352 11.98 8.73 8.82
CA VAL A 352 11.71 7.30 8.59
C VAL A 352 12.94 6.46 8.92
N VAL A 353 14.12 6.81 8.41
CA VAL A 353 15.34 6.03 8.71
C VAL A 353 15.75 6.16 10.17
N ASP A 354 15.66 7.35 10.76
CA ASP A 354 16.01 7.60 12.16
C ASP A 354 15.14 6.75 13.09
N THR A 355 13.82 6.77 12.90
CA THR A 355 12.88 6.00 13.73
C THR A 355 13.01 4.49 13.46
N ALA A 356 13.10 4.05 12.20
CA ALA A 356 13.25 2.63 11.87
C ALA A 356 14.51 1.99 12.45
N THR A 357 15.63 2.73 12.48
CA THR A 357 16.92 2.21 12.95
C THR A 357 17.13 2.37 14.46
N SER A 358 16.52 3.38 15.10
CA SER A 358 16.67 3.63 16.54
C SER A 358 15.59 2.97 17.39
N THR A 359 14.32 3.22 17.08
CA THR A 359 13.18 2.81 17.90
C THR A 359 12.45 1.61 17.29
N GLY A 360 12.56 1.41 15.98
CA GLY A 360 11.99 0.30 15.23
C GLY A 360 10.82 0.73 14.35
N MET A 361 10.51 -0.11 13.36
CA MET A 361 9.32 0.07 12.53
C MET A 361 8.05 -0.29 13.31
N ARG A 362 6.92 0.30 12.91
CA ARG A 362 5.59 -0.12 13.36
C ARG A 362 5.32 -1.59 12.98
N SER A 363 4.76 -2.36 13.90
CA SER A 363 4.30 -3.71 13.58
C SER A 363 3.03 -3.64 12.75
N ILE A 364 2.91 -4.54 11.77
CA ILE A 364 1.73 -4.60 10.90
C ILE A 364 0.86 -5.72 11.44
N ASP A 365 0.07 -5.36 12.46
CA ASP A 365 -0.88 -6.26 13.10
C ASP A 365 -2.29 -5.78 12.85
N ILE A 366 -3.19 -6.71 12.55
CA ILE A 366 -4.61 -6.42 12.51
C ILE A 366 -5.11 -6.53 13.94
N ASP A 367 -5.52 -5.40 14.52
CA ASP A 367 -6.40 -5.40 15.69
C ASP A 367 -7.70 -6.07 15.28
N LEU A 368 -7.87 -7.27 15.82
CA LEU A 368 -9.07 -8.05 15.63
C LEU A 368 -10.00 -7.74 16.80
N ASP A 369 -11.31 -7.80 16.54
CA ASP A 369 -12.37 -7.59 17.52
C ASP A 369 -12.06 -8.35 18.84
N PRO A 370 -12.26 -7.77 20.03
CA PRO A 370 -12.13 -8.48 21.31
C PRO A 370 -12.82 -9.86 21.34
N ASP A 371 -13.93 -10.03 20.62
CA ASP A 371 -14.64 -11.30 20.49
C ASP A 371 -13.80 -12.40 19.82
N THR A 372 -12.75 -12.02 19.08
CA THR A 372 -11.78 -12.93 18.48
C THR A 372 -10.69 -13.40 19.44
N GLU A 373 -10.55 -12.81 20.63
CA GLU A 373 -9.48 -13.20 21.57
C GLU A 373 -9.65 -14.64 22.05
N LYS A 374 -10.90 -15.09 22.26
CA LYS A 374 -11.17 -16.49 22.56
C LYS A 374 -10.66 -17.43 21.46
N LEU A 375 -10.92 -17.08 20.21
CA LEU A 375 -10.43 -17.82 19.04
C LEU A 375 -8.90 -17.78 18.96
N ARG A 376 -8.29 -16.63 19.27
CA ARG A 376 -6.83 -16.47 19.37
C ARG A 376 -6.23 -17.37 20.44
N GLU A 377 -6.83 -17.44 21.63
CA GLU A 377 -6.39 -18.32 22.71
C GLU A 377 -6.47 -19.80 22.31
N GLU A 378 -7.57 -20.20 21.66
CA GLU A 378 -7.75 -21.56 21.14
C GLU A 378 -6.65 -21.91 20.10
N ILE A 379 -6.44 -21.03 19.11
CA ILE A 379 -5.39 -21.21 18.09
C ILE A 379 -4.00 -21.20 18.72
N ARG A 380 -3.72 -20.30 19.67
CA ARG A 380 -2.44 -20.23 20.39
C ARG A 380 -2.16 -21.53 21.14
N ALA A 381 -3.16 -22.09 21.81
CA ALA A 381 -3.05 -23.36 22.50
C ALA A 381 -2.77 -24.52 21.52
N GLU A 382 -3.47 -24.56 20.38
CA GLU A 382 -3.22 -25.55 19.33
C GLU A 382 -1.81 -25.40 18.72
N VAL A 383 -1.34 -24.18 18.45
CA VAL A 383 0.02 -23.90 17.96
C VAL A 383 1.08 -24.29 18.98
N ALA A 384 0.85 -24.02 20.27
CA ALA A 384 1.74 -24.44 21.34
C ALA A 384 1.81 -25.98 21.44
N ALA A 385 0.67 -26.67 21.26
CA ALA A 385 0.65 -28.13 21.19
C ALA A 385 1.45 -28.65 20.00
N LEU A 386 1.30 -28.06 18.81
CA LEU A 386 2.11 -28.39 17.63
C LEU A 386 3.62 -28.19 17.88
N LYS A 387 3.99 -27.12 18.60
CA LYS A 387 5.39 -26.86 18.96
C LYS A 387 5.98 -27.93 19.87
N ALA A 388 5.16 -28.53 20.75
CA ALA A 388 5.59 -29.58 21.67
C ALA A 388 5.83 -30.93 20.97
N ILE A 389 5.27 -31.15 19.78
CA ILE A 389 5.50 -32.35 18.97
C ILE A 389 6.98 -32.41 18.54
N PRO A 390 7.63 -33.60 18.60
CA PRO A 390 8.97 -33.82 18.07
C PRO A 390 9.12 -33.29 16.64
N LYS A 391 10.30 -32.77 16.32
CA LYS A 391 10.53 -32.06 15.05
C LYS A 391 10.24 -32.96 13.84
N GLU A 392 10.52 -34.26 13.96
CA GLU A 392 10.32 -35.26 12.90
C GLU A 392 8.84 -35.53 12.60
N GLU A 393 7.95 -35.40 13.59
CA GLU A 393 6.51 -35.69 13.47
C GLU A 393 5.66 -34.43 13.27
N ARG A 394 6.22 -33.25 13.59
CA ARG A 394 5.49 -31.98 13.60
C ARG A 394 4.90 -31.60 12.25
N PHE A 395 5.63 -31.81 11.15
CA PHE A 395 5.13 -31.47 9.82
C PHE A 395 3.93 -32.33 9.41
N THR A 396 3.93 -33.61 9.80
CA THR A 396 2.76 -34.49 9.64
C THR A 396 1.57 -33.96 10.43
N ALA A 397 1.76 -33.60 11.70
CA ALA A 397 0.67 -33.05 12.52
C ALA A 397 0.14 -31.71 11.98
N ILE A 398 1.01 -30.82 11.50
CA ILE A 398 0.62 -29.56 10.85
C ILE A 398 -0.19 -29.84 9.58
N ALA A 399 0.25 -30.79 8.76
CA ALA A 399 -0.43 -31.19 7.52
C ALA A 399 -1.81 -31.80 7.80
N GLU A 400 -1.89 -32.81 8.67
CA GLU A 400 -3.13 -33.51 9.00
C GLU A 400 -4.12 -32.61 9.75
N GLY A 401 -3.64 -31.61 10.49
CA GLY A 401 -4.47 -30.60 11.15
C GLY A 401 -4.96 -29.46 10.24
N GLY A 402 -4.64 -29.51 8.93
CA GLY A 402 -5.06 -28.52 7.94
C GLY A 402 -4.38 -27.16 8.05
N TRP A 403 -3.23 -27.07 8.73
CA TRP A 403 -2.57 -25.80 9.07
C TRP A 403 -1.68 -25.24 7.96
N VAL A 404 -1.36 -26.04 6.94
CA VAL A 404 -0.45 -25.65 5.86
C VAL A 404 -1.08 -24.57 4.98
N GLN A 405 -2.31 -24.80 4.55
CA GLN A 405 -3.16 -23.83 3.84
C GLN A 405 -4.54 -23.76 4.52
N PRO A 406 -4.66 -23.01 5.64
CA PRO A 406 -5.84 -23.05 6.49
C PRO A 406 -7.15 -22.67 5.78
N HIS A 407 -7.07 -21.84 4.75
CA HIS A 407 -8.22 -21.36 3.97
C HIS A 407 -8.90 -22.44 3.14
N LEU A 408 -8.20 -23.54 2.84
CA LEU A 408 -8.78 -24.63 2.07
C LEU A 408 -9.91 -25.31 2.87
N PRO A 409 -10.93 -25.85 2.18
CA PRO A 409 -11.99 -26.59 2.83
C PRO A 409 -11.46 -27.84 3.56
N LYS A 410 -12.19 -28.28 4.59
CA LYS A 410 -11.96 -29.58 5.23
C LYS A 410 -12.19 -30.71 4.19
N PRO A 411 -11.42 -31.82 4.25
CA PRO A 411 -10.41 -32.16 5.25
C PRO A 411 -9.00 -31.61 4.96
N TRP A 412 -8.80 -30.86 3.88
CA TRP A 412 -7.47 -30.46 3.39
C TRP A 412 -6.92 -29.18 4.02
N GLY A 413 -7.82 -28.31 4.47
CA GLY A 413 -7.50 -27.19 5.33
C GLY A 413 -8.44 -27.15 6.53
N ARG A 414 -8.60 -25.97 7.11
CA ARG A 414 -9.47 -25.75 8.27
C ARG A 414 -10.80 -25.08 7.91
N ALA A 415 -11.00 -24.75 6.63
CA ALA A 415 -12.01 -23.81 6.17
C ALA A 415 -11.93 -22.47 6.92
N ALA A 416 -10.70 -22.03 7.20
CA ALA A 416 -10.46 -20.84 8.00
C ALA A 416 -10.98 -19.60 7.28
N SER A 417 -11.88 -18.88 7.95
CA SER A 417 -12.26 -17.51 7.60
C SER A 417 -11.02 -16.61 7.52
N PRO A 418 -11.06 -15.46 6.82
CA PRO A 418 -9.84 -14.67 6.68
C PRO A 418 -9.34 -14.10 8.03
N ILE A 419 -10.22 -13.83 9.00
CA ILE A 419 -9.84 -13.51 10.38
C ILE A 419 -9.07 -14.67 11.03
N GLU A 420 -9.58 -15.89 10.95
CA GLU A 420 -8.86 -17.07 11.44
C GLU A 420 -7.50 -17.18 10.75
N GLN A 421 -7.40 -16.98 9.43
CA GLN A 421 -6.12 -17.06 8.72
C GLN A 421 -5.07 -16.06 9.25
N ILE A 422 -5.49 -14.84 9.57
CA ILE A 422 -4.64 -13.81 10.17
C ILE A 422 -4.15 -14.27 11.55
N ILE A 423 -5.06 -14.71 12.42
CA ILE A 423 -4.71 -15.21 13.77
C ILE A 423 -3.75 -16.40 13.66
N ILE A 424 -4.04 -17.36 12.77
CA ILE A 424 -3.19 -18.52 12.54
C ILE A 424 -1.80 -18.09 12.04
N ALA A 425 -1.70 -17.08 11.18
CA ALA A 425 -0.40 -16.55 10.75
C ALA A 425 0.36 -15.89 11.91
N GLN A 426 -0.30 -15.04 12.70
CA GLN A 426 0.28 -14.36 13.86
C GLN A 426 0.75 -15.36 14.92
N GLU A 427 -0.07 -16.33 15.31
CA GLU A 427 0.28 -17.29 16.36
C GLU A 427 1.37 -18.30 15.91
N PHE A 428 1.42 -18.66 14.63
CA PHE A 428 2.57 -19.43 14.10
C PHE A 428 3.87 -18.62 14.18
N SER A 429 3.83 -17.33 13.86
CA SER A 429 4.97 -16.42 13.94
C SER A 429 5.43 -16.22 15.39
N SER A 430 4.53 -15.81 16.29
CA SER A 430 4.80 -15.59 17.72
C SER A 430 5.27 -16.87 18.41
N GLY A 431 4.63 -18.00 18.09
CA GLY A 431 4.98 -19.33 18.58
C GLY A 431 6.31 -19.85 18.03
N ARG A 432 6.87 -19.22 16.99
CA ARG A 432 8.06 -19.68 16.24
C ARG A 432 7.90 -21.10 15.70
N VAL A 433 6.69 -21.42 15.23
CA VAL A 433 6.36 -22.71 14.62
C VAL A 433 6.45 -22.58 13.10
N ARG A 434 7.35 -23.33 12.47
CA ARG A 434 7.49 -23.33 11.00
C ARG A 434 6.49 -24.29 10.37
N ARG A 435 5.86 -23.86 9.28
CA ARG A 435 5.05 -24.73 8.42
C ARG A 435 5.95 -25.45 7.39
N PRO A 436 5.50 -26.61 6.86
CA PRO A 436 6.09 -27.22 5.68
C PRO A 436 6.21 -26.23 4.52
N GLN A 437 7.34 -26.26 3.81
CA GLN A 437 7.55 -25.40 2.66
C GLN A 437 6.91 -26.03 1.42
N MET A 438 5.95 -25.33 0.82
CA MET A 438 5.18 -25.84 -0.32
C MET A 438 5.84 -25.53 -1.67
N GLY A 439 6.69 -24.50 -1.75
CA GLY A 439 7.25 -24.03 -3.02
C GLY A 439 6.15 -23.77 -4.06
N ILE A 440 6.35 -24.27 -5.28
CA ILE A 440 5.39 -24.15 -6.39
C ILE A 440 4.03 -24.80 -6.05
N ALA A 441 4.01 -25.81 -5.18
CA ALA A 441 2.77 -26.46 -4.79
C ALA A 441 1.78 -25.51 -4.10
N ALA A 442 2.27 -24.39 -3.53
CA ALA A 442 1.42 -23.42 -2.84
C ALA A 442 0.28 -22.88 -3.72
N TRP A 443 0.47 -22.79 -5.04
CA TRP A 443 -0.55 -22.30 -5.96
C TRP A 443 -1.13 -23.37 -6.91
N ILE A 444 -0.50 -24.55 -7.00
CA ILE A 444 -1.08 -25.71 -7.73
C ILE A 444 -2.17 -26.38 -6.89
N ILE A 445 -1.93 -26.56 -5.59
CA ILE A 445 -2.79 -27.35 -4.71
C ILE A 445 -4.22 -26.83 -4.60
N PRO A 446 -4.48 -25.50 -4.51
CA PRO A 446 -5.85 -24.99 -4.57
C PRO A 446 -6.62 -25.44 -5.82
N SER A 447 -5.95 -25.62 -6.97
CA SER A 447 -6.59 -26.12 -8.18
C SER A 447 -6.86 -27.63 -8.10
N ILE A 448 -6.01 -28.43 -7.45
CA ILE A 448 -6.28 -29.86 -7.20
C ILE A 448 -7.47 -30.03 -6.26
N VAL A 449 -7.59 -29.18 -5.24
CA VAL A 449 -8.75 -29.20 -4.31
C VAL A 449 -10.04 -28.80 -5.03
N ALA A 450 -9.99 -27.81 -5.93
CA ALA A 450 -11.17 -27.30 -6.61
C ALA A 450 -11.65 -28.18 -7.77
N TYR A 451 -10.73 -28.82 -8.51
CA TYR A 451 -11.03 -29.50 -9.77
C TYR A 451 -10.61 -30.98 -9.80
N GLY A 452 -9.91 -31.46 -8.77
CA GLY A 452 -9.41 -32.83 -8.72
C GLY A 452 -10.45 -33.82 -8.22
N THR A 453 -10.39 -35.05 -8.72
CA THR A 453 -11.21 -36.15 -8.20
C THR A 453 -10.76 -36.55 -6.79
N ASP A 454 -11.61 -37.28 -6.07
CA ASP A 454 -11.26 -37.79 -4.72
C ASP A 454 -9.96 -38.61 -4.76
N GLU A 455 -9.77 -39.44 -5.79
CA GLU A 455 -8.54 -40.23 -5.95
C GLU A 455 -7.31 -39.35 -6.15
N GLN A 456 -7.40 -38.31 -6.97
CA GLN A 456 -6.31 -37.35 -7.16
C GLN A 456 -6.00 -36.61 -5.86
N GLN A 457 -7.02 -36.13 -5.16
CA GLN A 457 -6.86 -35.43 -3.90
C GLN A 457 -6.15 -36.32 -2.86
N GLN A 458 -6.60 -37.56 -2.69
CA GLN A 458 -5.99 -38.52 -1.77
C GLN A 458 -4.55 -38.89 -2.16
N GLN A 459 -4.26 -39.00 -3.45
CA GLN A 459 -2.92 -39.31 -3.95
C GLN A 459 -1.93 -38.16 -3.72
N PHE A 460 -2.35 -36.91 -3.98
CA PHE A 460 -1.45 -35.78 -4.10
C PHE A 460 -1.37 -34.90 -2.87
N LEU A 461 -2.48 -34.67 -2.16
CA LEU A 461 -2.53 -33.66 -1.12
C LEU A 461 -1.76 -34.06 0.16
N PRO A 462 -1.92 -35.27 0.73
CA PRO A 462 -1.21 -35.64 1.97
C PRO A 462 0.33 -35.53 1.88
N PRO A 463 1.02 -36.14 0.90
CA PRO A 463 2.49 -36.04 0.83
C PRO A 463 2.96 -34.62 0.49
N THR A 464 2.16 -33.85 -0.25
CA THR A 464 2.50 -32.46 -0.56
C THR A 464 2.42 -31.57 0.67
N PHE A 465 1.36 -31.68 1.48
CA PHE A 465 1.22 -30.89 2.70
C PHE A 465 2.29 -31.24 3.75
N ARG A 466 2.82 -32.46 3.77
CA ARG A 466 3.97 -32.83 4.62
C ARG A 466 5.32 -32.32 4.10
N GLY A 467 5.38 -31.76 2.88
CA GLY A 467 6.61 -31.32 2.24
C GLY A 467 7.44 -32.47 1.63
N GLU A 468 6.85 -33.65 1.45
CA GLU A 468 7.53 -34.84 0.89
C GLU A 468 7.48 -34.88 -0.65
N MET A 469 6.54 -34.13 -1.24
CA MET A 469 6.31 -34.10 -2.68
C MET A 469 6.55 -32.70 -3.24
N ILE A 470 7.61 -32.58 -4.05
CA ILE A 470 7.96 -31.33 -4.72
C ILE A 470 7.23 -31.27 -6.07
N TRP A 471 6.72 -30.08 -6.39
CA TRP A 471 5.98 -29.80 -7.62
C TRP A 471 6.72 -28.80 -8.50
N CYS A 472 6.53 -28.89 -9.81
CA CYS A 472 6.87 -27.81 -10.75
C CYS A 472 5.67 -27.40 -11.61
N GLN A 473 5.75 -26.22 -12.21
CA GLN A 473 4.73 -25.67 -13.11
C GLN A 473 5.23 -25.72 -14.56
N LEU A 474 4.57 -26.51 -15.38
CA LEU A 474 4.90 -26.81 -16.78
C LEU A 474 3.97 -26.02 -17.72
N PHE A 475 3.94 -24.70 -17.55
CA PHE A 475 3.05 -23.82 -18.32
C PHE A 475 3.78 -23.24 -19.54
N SER A 476 4.80 -22.41 -19.29
CA SER A 476 5.52 -21.64 -20.31
C SER A 476 6.28 -22.50 -21.31
N GLU A 477 6.31 -22.03 -22.55
CA GLU A 477 7.00 -22.63 -23.70
C GLU A 477 7.91 -21.58 -24.35
N PRO A 478 8.92 -21.98 -25.15
CA PRO A 478 9.77 -21.03 -25.87
C PRO A 478 8.97 -20.03 -26.73
N GLY A 479 7.83 -20.47 -27.30
CA GLY A 479 6.93 -19.62 -28.10
C GLY A 479 5.72 -19.08 -27.34
N ALA A 480 5.51 -19.43 -26.06
CA ALA A 480 4.31 -19.05 -25.29
C ALA A 480 4.65 -18.80 -23.82
N GLY A 481 4.87 -17.52 -23.48
CA GLY A 481 5.07 -17.02 -22.11
C GLY A 481 3.89 -16.17 -21.65
N SER A 482 3.95 -14.86 -21.90
CA SER A 482 2.87 -13.92 -21.58
C SER A 482 1.57 -14.24 -22.34
N ASP A 483 1.66 -14.65 -23.62
CA ASP A 483 0.55 -15.22 -24.38
C ASP A 483 0.46 -16.74 -24.15
N LEU A 484 0.24 -17.13 -22.88
CA LEU A 484 0.23 -18.53 -22.46
C LEU A 484 -0.79 -19.37 -23.23
N ALA A 485 -1.91 -18.78 -23.65
CA ALA A 485 -2.94 -19.49 -24.38
C ALA A 485 -2.53 -19.90 -25.80
N SER A 486 -1.42 -19.39 -26.32
CA SER A 486 -0.83 -19.82 -27.60
C SER A 486 0.10 -21.04 -27.47
N LEU A 487 0.11 -21.72 -26.31
CA LEU A 487 0.90 -22.94 -26.11
C LEU A 487 0.61 -24.02 -27.17
N THR A 488 1.64 -24.81 -27.44
CA THR A 488 1.75 -25.76 -28.57
C THR A 488 2.12 -27.18 -28.15
N THR A 489 2.53 -27.41 -26.90
CA THR A 489 2.70 -28.79 -26.37
C THR A 489 1.43 -29.57 -26.64
N LYS A 490 1.54 -30.70 -27.32
CA LYS A 490 0.40 -31.44 -27.88
C LYS A 490 0.11 -32.65 -27.02
N ALA A 491 -1.16 -32.85 -26.66
CA ALA A 491 -1.67 -34.08 -26.06
C ALA A 491 -2.61 -34.77 -27.06
N THR A 492 -2.25 -35.98 -27.50
CA THR A 492 -3.05 -36.78 -28.43
C THR A 492 -3.75 -37.91 -27.67
N LYS A 493 -5.07 -38.02 -27.79
CA LYS A 493 -5.84 -39.08 -27.15
C LYS A 493 -5.41 -40.45 -27.67
N VAL A 494 -5.18 -41.40 -26.77
CA VAL A 494 -4.93 -42.82 -27.03
C VAL A 494 -5.81 -43.68 -26.13
N GLU A 495 -5.73 -45.02 -26.27
CA GLU A 495 -6.44 -45.92 -25.36
C GLU A 495 -5.95 -45.73 -23.92
N GLY A 496 -6.89 -45.49 -22.99
CA GLY A 496 -6.62 -45.34 -21.56
C GLY A 496 -5.93 -44.03 -21.13
N GLY A 497 -5.62 -43.12 -22.06
CA GLY A 497 -4.89 -41.90 -21.73
C GLY A 497 -4.51 -41.03 -22.92
N TRP A 498 -3.35 -40.40 -22.82
CA TRP A 498 -2.83 -39.39 -23.74
C TRP A 498 -1.35 -39.62 -24.01
N ARG A 499 -0.92 -39.35 -25.24
CA ARG A 499 0.50 -39.20 -25.60
C ARG A 499 0.82 -37.74 -25.73
N ILE A 500 1.76 -37.27 -24.92
CA ILE A 500 2.12 -35.86 -24.84
C ILE A 500 3.51 -35.64 -25.41
N THR A 501 3.63 -34.69 -26.33
CA THR A 501 4.91 -34.26 -26.90
C THR A 501 5.00 -32.74 -26.89
N GLY A 502 6.11 -32.20 -26.39
CA GLY A 502 6.37 -30.78 -26.39
C GLY A 502 7.60 -30.37 -25.60
N GLN A 503 7.74 -29.06 -25.42
CA GLN A 503 8.86 -28.46 -24.70
C GLN A 503 8.33 -27.37 -23.77
N LYS A 504 8.66 -27.48 -22.49
CA LYS A 504 8.45 -26.45 -21.48
C LYS A 504 9.76 -25.79 -21.09
N ILE A 505 9.69 -24.54 -20.68
CA ILE A 505 10.87 -23.75 -20.31
C ILE A 505 10.56 -22.82 -19.14
N TRP A 506 11.60 -22.39 -18.43
CA TRP A 506 11.52 -21.60 -17.19
C TRP A 506 10.87 -22.37 -16.02
N THR A 507 10.92 -23.70 -16.07
CA THR A 507 10.28 -24.56 -15.07
C THR A 507 11.13 -24.63 -13.80
N THR A 508 10.76 -23.83 -12.81
CA THR A 508 11.44 -23.78 -11.49
C THR A 508 11.41 -25.14 -10.81
N GLY A 509 12.57 -25.60 -10.33
CA GLY A 509 12.72 -26.80 -9.50
C GLY A 509 12.41 -28.15 -10.18
N ALA A 510 12.20 -28.19 -11.50
CA ALA A 510 11.80 -29.40 -12.22
C ALA A 510 12.70 -30.62 -11.97
N GLN A 511 14.01 -30.41 -11.77
CA GLN A 511 14.98 -31.48 -11.50
C GLN A 511 14.80 -32.14 -10.12
N TYR A 512 14.05 -31.50 -9.22
CA TYR A 512 13.74 -31.99 -7.89
C TYR A 512 12.28 -32.43 -7.75
N SER A 513 11.43 -32.10 -8.73
CA SER A 513 9.99 -32.34 -8.68
C SER A 513 9.64 -33.80 -8.90
N ALA A 514 8.68 -34.29 -8.12
CA ALA A 514 8.03 -35.57 -8.37
C ALA A 514 6.92 -35.42 -9.42
N TRP A 515 6.19 -34.31 -9.38
CA TRP A 515 5.04 -34.06 -10.27
C TRP A 515 5.08 -32.66 -10.89
N GLY A 516 4.51 -32.55 -12.08
CA GLY A 516 4.40 -31.31 -12.83
C GLY A 516 2.95 -30.97 -13.19
N ALA A 517 2.54 -29.74 -12.92
CA ALA A 517 1.29 -29.18 -13.41
C ALA A 517 1.44 -28.74 -14.88
N LEU A 518 0.95 -29.54 -15.81
CA LEU A 518 1.18 -29.40 -17.25
C LEU A 518 -0.04 -28.87 -17.99
N LEU A 519 0.16 -27.85 -18.83
CA LEU A 519 -0.83 -27.46 -19.84
C LEU A 519 -0.43 -27.97 -21.22
N ALA A 520 -1.35 -28.64 -21.90
CA ALA A 520 -1.16 -29.12 -23.26
C ALA A 520 -2.41 -28.88 -24.13
N ARG A 521 -2.19 -28.64 -25.42
CA ARG A 521 -3.19 -28.52 -26.47
C ARG A 521 -3.78 -29.89 -26.77
N THR A 522 -5.07 -30.05 -26.53
CA THR A 522 -5.86 -31.25 -26.85
C THR A 522 -6.72 -31.06 -28.09
N ASP A 523 -7.23 -29.84 -28.33
CA ASP A 523 -7.90 -29.46 -29.58
C ASP A 523 -7.20 -28.25 -30.25
N PRO A 524 -6.46 -28.45 -31.35
CA PRO A 524 -5.82 -27.37 -32.10
C PRO A 524 -6.78 -26.57 -32.99
N SER A 525 -8.01 -27.05 -33.20
CA SER A 525 -9.04 -26.37 -34.01
C SER A 525 -9.94 -25.45 -33.19
N ALA A 526 -10.04 -25.68 -31.88
CA ALA A 526 -10.77 -24.84 -30.97
C ALA A 526 -10.14 -23.44 -30.82
N PRO A 527 -10.92 -22.41 -30.41
CA PRO A 527 -10.38 -21.13 -29.99
C PRO A 527 -9.27 -21.32 -28.94
N LYS A 528 -8.27 -20.41 -28.92
CA LYS A 528 -7.04 -20.57 -28.11
C LYS A 528 -7.28 -21.00 -26.65
N HIS A 529 -8.36 -20.51 -26.02
CA HIS A 529 -8.68 -20.78 -24.60
C HIS A 529 -9.55 -22.04 -24.39
N GLN A 530 -10.08 -22.68 -25.44
CA GLN A 530 -11.08 -23.75 -25.39
C GLN A 530 -10.58 -25.09 -25.97
N GLY A 531 -9.26 -25.29 -26.00
CA GLY A 531 -8.63 -26.54 -26.48
C GLY A 531 -7.40 -26.93 -25.67
N ILE A 532 -7.31 -26.45 -24.43
CA ILE A 532 -6.19 -26.70 -23.52
C ILE A 532 -6.69 -27.61 -22.41
N THR A 533 -5.93 -28.63 -22.06
CA THR A 533 -6.20 -29.52 -20.92
C THR A 533 -5.09 -29.41 -19.88
N TYR A 534 -5.45 -29.53 -18.61
CA TYR A 534 -4.53 -29.54 -17.47
C TYR A 534 -4.23 -30.99 -17.09
N PHE A 535 -2.94 -31.35 -17.06
CA PHE A 535 -2.46 -32.69 -16.73
C PHE A 535 -1.56 -32.66 -15.50
N LEU A 536 -1.61 -33.72 -14.70
CA LEU A 536 -0.66 -34.00 -13.65
C LEU A 536 0.39 -34.98 -14.21
N LEU A 537 1.59 -34.48 -14.49
CA LEU A 537 2.66 -35.25 -15.14
C LEU A 537 3.62 -35.82 -14.09
N ASP A 538 3.87 -37.13 -14.14
CA ASP A 538 4.98 -37.74 -13.39
C ASP A 538 6.31 -37.30 -14.02
N MET A 539 7.13 -36.58 -13.25
CA MET A 539 8.40 -36.04 -13.72
C MET A 539 9.49 -37.11 -13.91
N LYS A 540 9.22 -38.35 -13.47
CA LYS A 540 10.09 -39.51 -13.66
C LYS A 540 9.60 -40.45 -14.78
N ALA A 541 8.51 -40.10 -15.46
CA ALA A 541 8.01 -40.89 -16.56
C ALA A 541 9.05 -41.00 -17.69
N GLU A 542 9.10 -42.17 -18.33
CA GLU A 542 9.92 -42.38 -19.52
C GLU A 542 9.51 -41.37 -20.61
N GLY A 543 10.50 -40.67 -21.18
CA GLY A 543 10.30 -39.58 -22.16
C GLY A 543 10.29 -38.17 -21.56
N VAL A 544 10.36 -38.01 -20.23
CA VAL A 544 10.59 -36.72 -19.58
C VAL A 544 12.11 -36.49 -19.41
N GLU A 545 12.66 -35.47 -20.08
CA GLU A 545 14.06 -35.06 -19.93
C GLU A 545 14.13 -33.64 -19.36
N VAL A 546 14.74 -33.49 -18.18
CA VAL A 546 14.95 -32.19 -17.53
C VAL A 546 16.37 -31.69 -17.77
N LYS A 547 16.50 -30.51 -18.37
CA LYS A 547 17.78 -29.81 -18.57
C LYS A 547 17.82 -28.53 -17.74
N PRO A 548 18.65 -28.48 -16.67
CA PRO A 548 18.86 -27.26 -15.92
C PRO A 548 19.38 -26.13 -16.81
N LEU A 549 18.85 -24.92 -16.60
CA LEU A 549 19.30 -23.70 -17.25
C LEU A 549 20.03 -22.87 -16.22
N ARG A 550 21.23 -22.39 -16.58
CA ARG A 550 22.02 -21.55 -15.69
C ARG A 550 21.59 -20.09 -15.81
N GLU A 551 21.07 -19.51 -14.73
CA GLU A 551 20.63 -18.11 -14.69
C GLU A 551 21.75 -17.10 -14.38
N LEU A 552 21.37 -15.82 -14.29
CA LEU A 552 22.25 -14.68 -14.08
C LEU A 552 23.12 -14.78 -12.81
N THR A 553 22.60 -15.39 -11.74
CA THR A 553 23.35 -15.64 -10.48
C THR A 553 24.39 -16.76 -10.63
N GLY A 554 24.36 -17.50 -11.74
CA GLY A 554 25.19 -18.68 -11.95
C GLY A 554 24.63 -19.96 -11.34
N ASN A 555 23.51 -19.89 -10.60
CA ASN A 555 22.73 -21.04 -10.14
C ASN A 555 21.94 -21.66 -11.30
N ALA A 556 21.19 -22.73 -11.02
CA ALA A 556 20.32 -23.40 -12.01
C ALA A 556 18.94 -23.70 -11.41
N MET A 557 18.21 -22.65 -11.04
CA MET A 557 16.92 -22.76 -10.35
C MET A 557 15.76 -23.19 -11.27
N PHE A 558 15.86 -22.96 -12.57
CA PHE A 558 14.84 -23.33 -13.54
C PHE A 558 15.40 -24.17 -14.69
N ASN A 559 14.50 -24.84 -15.40
CA ASN A 559 14.86 -25.89 -16.35
C ASN A 559 14.09 -25.74 -17.65
N THR A 560 14.65 -26.33 -18.70
CA THR A 560 13.87 -26.79 -19.86
C THR A 560 13.43 -28.23 -19.61
N VAL A 561 12.18 -28.54 -19.89
CA VAL A 561 11.64 -29.90 -19.78
C VAL A 561 11.17 -30.33 -21.16
N PHE A 562 11.82 -31.36 -21.70
CA PHE A 562 11.40 -32.02 -22.94
C PHE A 562 10.47 -33.17 -22.57
N ILE A 563 9.35 -33.24 -23.28
CA ILE A 563 8.34 -34.28 -23.12
C ILE A 563 8.25 -34.96 -24.48
N ASP A 564 8.73 -36.19 -24.59
CA ASP A 564 8.77 -36.95 -25.84
C ASP A 564 7.89 -38.20 -25.74
N ASP A 565 6.71 -38.12 -26.37
CA ASP A 565 5.72 -39.20 -26.48
C ASP A 565 5.34 -39.83 -25.13
N VAL A 566 5.27 -39.01 -24.07
CA VAL A 566 5.01 -39.47 -22.70
C VAL A 566 3.55 -39.89 -22.57
N PHE A 567 3.32 -41.11 -22.05
CA PHE A 567 1.98 -41.58 -21.74
C PHE A 567 1.47 -40.98 -20.42
N VAL A 568 0.31 -40.34 -20.45
CA VAL A 568 -0.39 -39.82 -19.27
C VAL A 568 -1.79 -40.44 -19.22
N PRO A 569 -2.15 -41.19 -18.17
CA PRO A 569 -3.45 -41.86 -18.09
C PRO A 569 -4.59 -40.87 -17.89
N ASP A 570 -5.82 -41.28 -18.23
CA ASP A 570 -7.00 -40.41 -18.16
C ASP A 570 -7.29 -39.85 -16.77
N ASN A 571 -6.98 -40.61 -15.72
CA ASN A 571 -7.13 -40.18 -14.34
C ASN A 571 -6.09 -39.14 -13.88
N MET A 572 -5.17 -38.73 -14.76
CA MET A 572 -4.22 -37.63 -14.51
C MET A 572 -4.61 -36.34 -15.25
N VAL A 573 -5.78 -36.29 -15.87
CA VAL A 573 -6.41 -35.03 -16.29
C VAL A 573 -7.01 -34.35 -15.05
N LEU A 574 -6.64 -33.09 -14.80
CA LEU A 574 -7.21 -32.28 -13.72
C LEU A 574 -8.35 -31.42 -14.28
N GLY A 575 -9.56 -31.61 -13.76
CA GLY A 575 -10.78 -31.02 -14.31
C GLY A 575 -11.24 -31.72 -15.60
N GLU A 576 -11.88 -30.97 -16.50
CA GLU A 576 -12.41 -31.50 -17.76
C GLU A 576 -11.45 -31.28 -18.94
N VAL A 577 -11.50 -32.20 -19.92
CA VAL A 577 -10.77 -32.06 -21.19
C VAL A 577 -11.21 -30.79 -21.91
N ASP A 578 -10.26 -30.08 -22.51
CA ASP A 578 -10.42 -28.78 -23.19
C ASP A 578 -10.84 -27.60 -22.29
N ARG A 579 -11.00 -27.84 -20.97
CA ARG A 579 -11.32 -26.84 -19.94
C ARG A 579 -10.14 -26.47 -19.05
N GLY A 580 -8.93 -26.89 -19.40
CA GLY A 580 -7.71 -26.63 -18.63
C GLY A 580 -7.35 -25.15 -18.46
N TRP A 581 -7.86 -24.25 -19.32
CA TRP A 581 -7.69 -22.80 -19.15
C TRP A 581 -8.43 -22.25 -17.92
N GLU A 582 -9.56 -22.85 -17.54
CA GLU A 582 -10.30 -22.48 -16.34
C GLU A 582 -9.50 -22.85 -15.07
N VAL A 583 -8.98 -24.07 -15.05
CA VAL A 583 -8.11 -24.58 -13.98
C VAL A 583 -6.83 -23.75 -13.87
N SER A 584 -6.18 -23.43 -14.99
CA SER A 584 -4.95 -22.61 -14.97
C SER A 584 -5.18 -21.20 -14.46
N ARG A 585 -6.33 -20.58 -14.72
CA ARG A 585 -6.68 -19.27 -14.15
C ARG A 585 -6.77 -19.32 -12.63
N ASN A 586 -7.30 -20.41 -12.06
CA ASN A 586 -7.30 -20.61 -10.62
C ASN A 586 -5.85 -20.73 -10.09
N THR A 587 -4.99 -21.51 -10.73
CA THR A 587 -3.55 -21.62 -10.38
C THR A 587 -2.86 -20.25 -10.41
N LEU A 588 -2.99 -19.50 -11.52
CA LEU A 588 -2.33 -18.20 -11.71
C LEU A 588 -2.83 -17.11 -10.76
N THR A 589 -4.09 -17.19 -10.31
CA THR A 589 -4.62 -16.30 -9.27
C THR A 589 -3.97 -16.56 -7.91
N ASN A 590 -3.86 -17.82 -7.50
CA ASN A 590 -3.16 -18.19 -6.27
C ASN A 590 -1.66 -17.87 -6.35
N GLU A 591 -1.04 -18.02 -7.53
CA GLU A 591 0.37 -17.66 -7.76
C GLU A 591 0.61 -16.17 -7.47
N ARG A 592 -0.25 -15.27 -7.97
CA ARG A 592 -0.11 -13.83 -7.76
C ARG A 592 -0.18 -13.44 -6.28
N VAL A 593 -1.13 -14.00 -5.53
CA VAL A 593 -1.28 -13.74 -4.09
C VAL A 593 -0.05 -14.26 -3.34
N SER A 594 0.41 -15.48 -3.65
CA SER A 594 1.59 -16.09 -3.02
C SER A 594 2.87 -15.30 -3.30
N ILE A 595 3.10 -14.86 -4.54
CA ILE A 595 4.29 -14.07 -4.91
C ILE A 595 4.25 -12.66 -4.29
N GLY A 596 3.08 -12.02 -4.22
CA GLY A 596 2.94 -10.67 -3.65
C GLY A 596 3.05 -10.61 -2.12
N SER A 597 2.95 -11.75 -1.44
CA SER A 597 2.95 -11.85 0.04
C SER A 597 4.11 -12.67 0.62
N SER A 598 4.96 -13.27 -0.22
CA SER A 598 6.12 -14.04 0.23
C SER A 598 7.41 -13.21 0.22
N GLU A 599 8.28 -13.47 1.19
CA GLU A 599 9.66 -12.96 1.25
C GLU A 599 10.63 -14.13 1.04
N PRO A 600 11.06 -14.42 -0.21
CA PRO A 600 12.00 -15.49 -0.48
C PRO A 600 13.37 -15.19 0.16
N PRO A 601 14.05 -16.20 0.73
CA PRO A 601 15.31 -15.99 1.46
C PRO A 601 16.49 -15.53 0.57
N PHE A 602 16.35 -15.68 -0.75
CA PHE A 602 17.33 -15.25 -1.76
C PHE A 602 17.06 -13.84 -2.28
N LEU A 603 16.10 -13.11 -1.71
CA LEU A 603 15.86 -11.69 -1.95
C LEU A 603 16.08 -10.92 -0.65
N ALA A 604 16.46 -9.64 -0.75
CA ALA A 604 16.53 -8.77 0.40
C ALA A 604 15.12 -8.45 0.93
N SER A 605 14.87 -8.69 2.22
CA SER A 605 13.65 -8.23 2.88
C SER A 605 13.80 -6.82 3.43
N LEU A 606 12.68 -6.16 3.75
CA LEU A 606 12.69 -4.85 4.41
C LEU A 606 13.44 -4.90 5.74
N ASP A 607 13.23 -5.95 6.54
CA ASP A 607 13.87 -6.07 7.86
C ASP A 607 15.39 -6.21 7.73
N GLN A 608 15.86 -6.98 6.74
CA GLN A 608 17.29 -7.10 6.41
C GLN A 608 17.87 -5.78 5.90
N PHE A 609 17.09 -5.01 5.13
CA PHE A 609 17.51 -3.69 4.65
C PHE A 609 17.64 -2.69 5.82
N VAL A 610 16.66 -2.65 6.74
CA VAL A 610 16.74 -1.80 7.94
C VAL A 610 17.90 -2.21 8.84
N GLU A 611 18.14 -3.51 9.03
CA GLU A 611 19.34 -4.02 9.73
C GLU A 611 20.62 -3.53 9.08
N PHE A 612 20.73 -3.63 7.75
CA PHE A 612 21.88 -3.16 7.01
C PHE A 612 22.10 -1.64 7.13
N VAL A 613 21.02 -0.85 7.04
CA VAL A 613 21.08 0.60 7.19
C VAL A 613 21.48 1.01 8.61
N ARG A 614 20.96 0.30 9.63
CA ARG A 614 21.28 0.53 11.05
C ARG A 614 22.75 0.25 11.37
N ASP A 615 23.30 -0.83 10.83
CA ASP A 615 24.65 -1.29 11.15
C ASP A 615 25.74 -0.62 10.29
N GLY A 616 25.35 -0.01 9.17
CA GLY A 616 26.25 0.68 8.24
C GLY A 616 26.48 2.15 8.56
N HIS A 617 27.45 2.75 7.87
CA HIS A 617 27.75 4.19 7.96
C HIS A 617 27.44 4.85 6.62
N PHE A 618 26.33 5.56 6.57
CA PHE A 618 25.80 6.19 5.36
C PHE A 618 25.82 7.71 5.49
N ASP A 619 26.13 8.40 4.40
CA ASP A 619 26.02 9.85 4.35
C ASP A 619 24.55 10.31 4.32
N GLN A 620 24.31 11.63 4.35
CA GLN A 620 22.95 12.15 4.39
C GLN A 620 22.13 11.83 3.11
N ILE A 621 22.77 11.76 1.94
CA ILE A 621 22.08 11.44 0.68
C ILE A 621 21.64 9.97 0.71
N GLU A 622 22.52 9.09 1.15
CA GLU A 622 22.25 7.67 1.31
C GLU A 622 21.18 7.42 2.38
N GLN A 623 21.22 8.12 3.51
CA GLN A 623 20.18 8.04 4.55
C GLN A 623 18.81 8.48 4.05
N HIS A 624 18.73 9.56 3.26
CA HIS A 624 17.48 9.99 2.66
C HIS A 624 16.91 8.93 1.69
N GLU A 625 17.75 8.34 0.85
CA GLU A 625 17.30 7.29 -0.08
C GLU A 625 16.89 6.02 0.65
N ALA A 626 17.62 5.63 1.69
CA ALA A 626 17.24 4.53 2.58
C ALA A 626 15.88 4.78 3.23
N GLY A 627 15.65 5.98 3.77
CA GLY A 627 14.37 6.40 4.33
C GLY A 627 13.21 6.28 3.33
N ARG A 628 13.43 6.70 2.08
CA ARG A 628 12.45 6.55 0.99
C ARG A 628 12.14 5.07 0.73
N LEU A 629 13.15 4.22 0.60
CA LEU A 629 13.00 2.78 0.36
C LEU A 629 12.31 2.06 1.53
N ILE A 630 12.61 2.44 2.78
CA ILE A 630 11.94 1.93 3.98
C ILE A 630 10.46 2.30 3.96
N ALA A 631 10.13 3.56 3.67
CA ALA A 631 8.73 4.02 3.56
C ALA A 631 7.97 3.25 2.47
N GLU A 632 8.57 3.09 1.28
CA GLU A 632 7.97 2.33 0.18
C GLU A 632 7.73 0.85 0.53
N GLY A 633 8.66 0.24 1.27
CA GLY A 633 8.57 -1.14 1.72
C GLY A 633 7.47 -1.35 2.74
N HIS A 634 7.47 -0.50 3.76
CA HIS A 634 6.48 -0.55 4.83
C HIS A 634 5.07 -0.35 4.26
N ALA A 635 4.89 0.64 3.39
CA ALA A 635 3.60 0.89 2.72
C ALA A 635 3.16 -0.26 1.79
N ALA A 636 4.09 -1.00 1.17
CA ALA A 636 3.75 -2.20 0.40
C ALA A 636 3.20 -3.32 1.29
N LYS A 637 3.76 -3.52 2.50
CA LYS A 637 3.21 -4.45 3.49
C LYS A 637 1.82 -3.99 3.99
N LEU A 638 1.64 -2.68 4.24
CA LEU A 638 0.34 -2.11 4.62
C LEU A 638 -0.71 -2.29 3.51
N LEU A 639 -0.33 -2.16 2.25
CA LEU A 639 -1.24 -2.40 1.11
C LEU A 639 -1.77 -3.85 1.10
N ASN A 640 -0.92 -4.84 1.39
CA ASN A 640 -1.34 -6.24 1.53
C ASN A 640 -2.32 -6.46 2.69
N MET A 641 -2.04 -5.84 3.84
CA MET A 641 -2.93 -5.87 5.00
C MET A 641 -4.29 -5.26 4.65
N ARG A 642 -4.29 -4.07 4.05
CA ARG A 642 -5.50 -3.36 3.63
C ARG A 642 -6.30 -4.15 2.59
N SER A 643 -5.63 -4.79 1.63
CA SER A 643 -6.29 -5.70 0.68
C SER A 643 -7.01 -6.85 1.39
N THR A 644 -6.38 -7.42 2.42
CA THR A 644 -6.97 -8.52 3.20
C THR A 644 -8.24 -8.05 3.93
N LEU A 645 -8.19 -6.85 4.52
CA LEU A 645 -9.35 -6.24 5.20
C LEU A 645 -10.50 -5.91 4.22
N LEU A 646 -10.18 -5.41 3.02
CA LEU A 646 -11.20 -5.14 1.99
C LEU A 646 -11.87 -6.42 1.48
N THR A 647 -11.11 -7.52 1.34
CA THR A 647 -11.69 -8.82 1.00
C THR A 647 -12.59 -9.35 2.11
N LEU A 648 -12.23 -9.13 3.37
CA LEU A 648 -13.10 -9.43 4.52
C LEU A 648 -14.41 -8.65 4.47
N ALA A 649 -14.38 -7.41 3.98
CA ALA A 649 -15.56 -6.58 3.74
C ALA A 649 -16.33 -6.93 2.45
N GLY A 650 -15.98 -8.01 1.74
CA GLY A 650 -16.68 -8.48 0.53
C GLY A 650 -16.15 -7.94 -0.80
N GLY A 651 -15.01 -7.23 -0.81
CA GLY A 651 -14.37 -6.71 -2.02
C GLY A 651 -13.55 -7.74 -2.80
N ASP A 652 -13.28 -7.46 -4.09
CA ASP A 652 -12.43 -8.31 -4.95
C ASP A 652 -10.93 -8.11 -4.61
N PRO A 653 -10.20 -9.14 -4.14
CA PRO A 653 -8.76 -9.05 -3.84
C PRO A 653 -7.87 -8.84 -5.06
N MET A 654 -8.37 -9.17 -6.26
CA MET A 654 -7.52 -9.32 -7.45
C MET A 654 -6.77 -8.05 -7.88
N PRO A 655 -7.40 -6.87 -7.96
CA PRO A 655 -6.71 -5.65 -8.37
C PRO A 655 -5.59 -5.22 -7.40
N ALA A 656 -5.84 -5.37 -6.09
CA ALA A 656 -4.88 -5.01 -5.05
C ALA A 656 -3.64 -5.92 -5.06
N ALA A 657 -3.81 -7.21 -5.34
CA ALA A 657 -2.69 -8.16 -5.48
C ALA A 657 -1.75 -7.79 -6.65
N ALA A 658 -2.29 -7.30 -7.77
CA ALA A 658 -1.49 -6.87 -8.91
C ALA A 658 -0.65 -5.62 -8.59
N ILE A 659 -1.24 -4.64 -7.90
CA ILE A 659 -0.51 -3.45 -7.41
C ILE A 659 0.57 -3.86 -6.42
N SER A 660 0.24 -4.70 -5.44
CA SER A 660 1.18 -5.16 -4.43
C SER A 660 2.39 -5.87 -5.06
N LYS A 661 2.15 -6.78 -6.02
CA LYS A 661 3.25 -7.43 -6.77
C LYS A 661 4.10 -6.40 -7.50
N LEU A 662 3.49 -5.47 -8.23
CA LEU A 662 4.21 -4.46 -9.01
C LEU A 662 5.13 -3.62 -8.12
N LEU A 663 4.62 -3.15 -6.97
CA LEU A 663 5.35 -2.26 -6.07
C LEU A 663 6.38 -3.01 -5.25
N SER A 664 6.02 -4.14 -4.62
CA SER A 664 6.92 -4.89 -3.74
C SER A 664 8.17 -5.37 -4.48
N MET A 665 8.03 -5.81 -5.73
CA MET A 665 9.17 -6.28 -6.52
C MET A 665 10.12 -5.15 -6.92
N LYS A 666 9.57 -3.96 -7.25
CA LYS A 666 10.38 -2.77 -7.54
C LYS A 666 11.13 -2.30 -6.29
N THR A 667 10.45 -2.24 -5.14
CA THR A 667 11.07 -1.82 -3.87
C THR A 667 12.16 -2.80 -3.43
N GLY A 668 11.92 -4.11 -3.54
CA GLY A 668 12.92 -5.14 -3.20
C GLY A 668 14.19 -5.06 -4.06
N GLN A 669 14.05 -4.77 -5.36
CA GLN A 669 15.21 -4.47 -6.22
C GLN A 669 15.94 -3.19 -5.76
N GLY A 670 15.19 -2.16 -5.34
CA GLY A 670 15.75 -0.92 -4.80
C GLY A 670 16.63 -1.14 -3.57
N TYR A 671 16.24 -2.02 -2.64
CA TYR A 671 17.11 -2.40 -1.50
C TYR A 671 18.45 -2.97 -1.99
N ALA A 672 18.39 -3.89 -2.96
CA ALA A 672 19.56 -4.54 -3.48
C ALA A 672 20.47 -3.58 -4.26
N GLU A 673 19.88 -2.67 -5.04
CA GLU A 673 20.61 -1.61 -5.75
C GLU A 673 21.31 -0.67 -4.77
N PHE A 674 20.64 -0.24 -3.70
CA PHE A 674 21.23 0.56 -2.62
C PHE A 674 22.38 -0.17 -1.92
N GLY A 675 22.15 -1.43 -1.53
CA GLY A 675 23.17 -2.25 -0.87
C GLY A 675 24.43 -2.35 -1.73
N VAL A 676 24.29 -2.69 -3.01
CA VAL A 676 25.42 -2.79 -3.95
C VAL A 676 26.11 -1.44 -4.16
N SER A 677 25.37 -0.34 -4.35
CA SER A 677 25.98 0.96 -4.61
C SER A 677 26.78 1.49 -3.42
N SER A 678 26.35 1.18 -2.19
CA SER A 678 27.01 1.66 -0.97
C SER A 678 28.41 1.08 -0.71
N PHE A 679 28.75 -0.08 -1.29
CA PHE A 679 30.08 -0.70 -1.14
C PHE A 679 31.15 -0.08 -2.06
N GLY A 680 30.79 0.81 -2.99
CA GLY A 680 31.72 1.37 -3.96
C GLY A 680 32.45 0.28 -4.75
N THR A 681 33.80 0.27 -4.72
CA THR A 681 34.59 -0.75 -5.45
C THR A 681 34.50 -2.15 -4.84
N GLU A 682 34.20 -2.27 -3.54
CA GLU A 682 34.05 -3.57 -2.87
C GLU A 682 32.83 -4.35 -3.40
N ALA A 683 31.88 -3.67 -4.03
CA ALA A 683 30.77 -4.30 -4.76
C ALA A 683 31.23 -5.25 -5.89
N ALA A 684 32.50 -5.15 -6.33
CA ALA A 684 33.09 -6.08 -7.30
C ALA A 684 33.46 -7.45 -6.69
N ILE A 685 33.40 -7.58 -5.35
CA ILE A 685 33.64 -8.85 -4.66
C ILE A 685 32.36 -9.70 -4.74
N GLY A 686 32.47 -10.87 -5.36
CA GLY A 686 31.36 -11.81 -5.56
C GLY A 686 31.27 -12.94 -4.53
N ASP A 687 32.06 -12.93 -3.46
CA ASP A 687 31.96 -13.95 -2.40
C ASP A 687 30.70 -13.72 -1.56
N GLN A 688 29.73 -14.64 -1.66
CA GLN A 688 28.46 -14.57 -0.94
C GLN A 688 28.60 -14.71 0.59
N ASN A 689 29.78 -15.11 1.09
CA ASN A 689 30.09 -15.08 2.52
C ASN A 689 30.44 -13.68 3.02
N GLU A 690 30.79 -12.77 2.11
CA GLU A 690 30.97 -11.35 2.38
C GLU A 690 29.66 -10.59 2.15
N LEU A 691 29.46 -9.52 2.92
CA LEU A 691 28.21 -8.75 2.86
C LEU A 691 28.00 -8.12 1.47
N SER A 692 29.06 -7.61 0.84
CA SER A 692 29.05 -7.06 -0.52
C SER A 692 28.59 -8.10 -1.56
N GLY A 693 29.17 -9.30 -1.52
CA GLY A 693 28.79 -10.40 -2.42
C GLY A 693 27.36 -10.90 -2.17
N LYS A 694 26.89 -10.88 -0.91
CA LYS A 694 25.50 -11.21 -0.57
C LYS A 694 24.50 -10.19 -1.15
N TRP A 695 24.77 -8.90 -1.04
CA TRP A 695 23.94 -7.85 -1.66
C TRP A 695 23.99 -7.90 -3.18
N ALA A 696 25.15 -8.23 -3.77
CA ALA A 696 25.26 -8.49 -5.21
C ALA A 696 24.37 -9.67 -5.65
N GLU A 697 24.35 -10.77 -4.90
CA GLU A 697 23.47 -11.91 -5.17
C GLU A 697 21.99 -11.51 -5.11
N TYR A 698 21.58 -10.72 -4.10
CA TYR A 698 20.22 -10.18 -4.02
C TYR A 698 19.85 -9.35 -5.25
N LEU A 699 20.78 -8.54 -5.76
CA LEU A 699 20.54 -7.72 -6.95
C LEU A 699 20.38 -8.59 -8.21
N LEU A 700 21.26 -9.58 -8.40
CA LEU A 700 21.20 -10.50 -9.55
C LEU A 700 19.92 -11.35 -9.51
N ALA A 701 19.57 -11.92 -8.35
CA ALA A 701 18.37 -12.72 -8.15
C ALA A 701 17.09 -11.87 -8.31
N GLY A 702 17.10 -10.64 -7.80
CA GLY A 702 15.99 -9.71 -7.83
C GLY A 702 15.50 -9.36 -9.23
N ARG A 703 16.35 -9.41 -10.28
CA ARG A 703 15.94 -9.05 -11.65
C ARG A 703 14.85 -9.94 -12.23
N ALA A 704 14.75 -11.19 -11.78
CA ALA A 704 13.73 -12.11 -12.27
C ALA A 704 12.31 -11.74 -11.79
N THR A 705 12.19 -11.01 -10.67
CA THR A 705 10.91 -10.77 -9.97
C THR A 705 9.92 -9.92 -10.74
N THR A 706 10.41 -9.05 -11.62
CA THR A 706 9.61 -8.21 -12.53
C THR A 706 9.24 -8.92 -13.82
N ILE A 707 9.65 -10.18 -13.99
CA ILE A 707 9.44 -10.99 -15.21
C ILE A 707 8.48 -12.16 -14.91
N TYR A 708 8.78 -12.99 -13.91
CA TYR A 708 7.94 -14.16 -13.59
C TYR A 708 6.66 -13.78 -12.83
N GLY A 709 5.69 -14.70 -12.78
CA GLY A 709 4.37 -14.45 -12.18
C GLY A 709 3.58 -13.36 -12.92
N GLY A 710 3.93 -13.12 -14.19
CA GLY A 710 3.43 -12.02 -15.04
C GLY A 710 4.29 -10.77 -14.94
N THR A 711 4.81 -10.30 -16.09
CA THR A 711 5.72 -9.14 -16.16
C THR A 711 5.07 -7.88 -15.61
N SER A 712 5.88 -6.86 -15.27
CA SER A 712 5.39 -5.56 -14.83
C SER A 712 4.36 -4.96 -15.81
N GLU A 713 4.58 -5.09 -17.12
CA GLU A 713 3.66 -4.60 -18.16
C GLU A 713 2.33 -5.35 -18.16
N VAL A 714 2.36 -6.66 -17.89
CA VAL A 714 1.14 -7.46 -17.72
C VAL A 714 0.39 -7.04 -16.44
N GLN A 715 1.09 -6.78 -15.34
CA GLN A 715 0.45 -6.24 -14.13
C GLN A 715 -0.18 -4.88 -14.40
N LEU A 716 0.52 -3.97 -15.08
CA LEU A 716 0.01 -2.66 -15.45
C LEU A 716 -1.25 -2.76 -16.34
N ASN A 717 -1.28 -3.70 -17.29
CA ASN A 717 -2.49 -3.97 -18.07
C ASN A 717 -3.64 -4.47 -17.20
N ILE A 718 -3.38 -5.41 -16.28
CA ILE A 718 -4.41 -5.92 -15.36
C ILE A 718 -4.97 -4.79 -14.49
N ILE A 719 -4.09 -3.96 -13.91
CA ILE A 719 -4.48 -2.82 -13.07
C ILE A 719 -5.35 -1.85 -13.88
N ALA A 720 -4.89 -1.43 -15.05
CA ALA A 720 -5.65 -0.52 -15.91
C ALA A 720 -7.01 -1.08 -16.33
N GLU A 721 -7.09 -2.35 -16.73
CA GLU A 721 -8.31 -2.92 -17.29
C GLU A 721 -9.31 -3.37 -16.20
N ARG A 722 -8.82 -3.88 -15.07
CA ARG A 722 -9.68 -4.42 -14.00
C ARG A 722 -10.02 -3.40 -12.93
N LEU A 723 -9.08 -2.52 -12.57
CA LEU A 723 -9.30 -1.51 -11.54
C LEU A 723 -9.86 -0.22 -12.14
N LEU A 724 -9.22 0.27 -13.20
CA LEU A 724 -9.62 1.53 -13.82
C LEU A 724 -10.63 1.34 -14.95
N GLY A 725 -10.90 0.11 -15.40
CA GLY A 725 -11.85 -0.15 -16.49
C GLY A 725 -11.41 0.41 -17.85
N LEU A 726 -10.11 0.59 -18.07
CA LEU A 726 -9.58 1.03 -19.36
C LEU A 726 -9.81 -0.04 -20.43
N PRO A 727 -10.04 0.36 -21.69
CA PRO A 727 -10.31 -0.59 -22.77
C PRO A 727 -9.09 -1.47 -23.07
N ARG A 728 -9.34 -2.73 -23.45
CA ARG A 728 -8.29 -3.69 -23.82
C ARG A 728 -7.56 -3.27 -25.09
N ASP A 729 -6.31 -3.70 -25.19
CA ASP A 729 -5.56 -3.61 -26.44
C ASP A 729 -6.23 -4.54 -27.49
N PRO A 730 -6.25 -4.15 -28.78
CA PRO A 730 -6.87 -4.93 -29.85
C PRO A 730 -6.16 -6.25 -30.18
#